data_AF-A0A2E6S865-F1
#
_entry.id   AF-A0A2E6S865-F1
#
_cell.length_a   1.000
_cell.length_b   1.000
_cell.length_c   1.000
_cell.angle_alpha   90.00
_cell.angle_beta   90.00
_cell.angle_gamma   90.00
#
_symmetry.space_group_name_H-M   'P 1'
#
loop_
_entity.id
_entity.type
_entity.pdbx_description
1 polymer ?
#
loop_
_entity_poly.entity_id
_entity_poly.type
_entity_poly.pdbx_seq_one_letter_code
_entity_poly.pdbx_strand_id
1 'polypeptide(L)'
;MISHLSMSKKRTLLTTCLGVALVSDAGAIKIGFGTALNGVQDTPAGNSGANQMRQNINITDTVFLPAGTYHATTWEYLAGPDSTVPGVTQPVFPFLTIVNGPGNHTVVAFGETIDTDPGEQTGVAFGGDNHTFTIPAGGATVAAGIQNPSAPGVQNSILTDTSFGQTDHANSGNFDDAASVGATLDSRSFGGLPRTYAFAIEVVEEGEIADGDGDGLPATWEEANALDDSDDGSAGESTAGAKDGPNGALGDPDDDGLDNAGEFERGTDPQEKDSDGDTVSDGQEVAEGTNPNKKDSDDDGLDDGVEASLGSDPLDPDTDNDGRSDGEEFALGSDLNDPNSPGWVRIGFGPELVGVVDTASDGFSNQMRQNINITDTVFLEAGTYRAIAWDYNAAPDATNGATQPVFPFLTIVNGPANHTVLAVGETIDTEPGIQLGVPFGGEEDVFTIPEGGATVAAGIQNPSGAGVTNSIYTDTSFGVTDHANSFNFDEAVPGADLVSFGHGNLTRTYAFSIDVGRGSGEEPLKLAIDRDGGDLVLEWESKPGMFYNLKTSTDLAADPATWDPVEVDGVFDIPSTPSLNVHSIARPADPERYYRVEEYALPPVSLFFEDFDGGDPGWTTGFDLADAQKLTAWERGDPAGGAATGPSAARSGTNCYGTNIGSDYGAESNTWLRTPVMDLTAATGATVSFHQWVDIDEFEDAGGVGDRGSLRVLAADTLTELAVLEARVVGFANDWEQYSVDLPATALGQEVVLEFVFVSDPDESVIASGWYIDDVQVTIPAP
;
A
#
# COMPACT_ATOMS: atom_id res chain seq x y z
N MET A 1 38.35 -58.84 -44.12
CA MET A 1 39.00 -59.78 -43.18
C MET A 1 39.45 -58.95 -41.99
N ILE A 2 38.83 -59.13 -40.82
CA ILE A 2 39.39 -59.96 -39.72
C ILE A 2 40.78 -59.41 -39.36
N SER A 3 40.87 -58.43 -38.47
CA SER A 3 40.87 -58.52 -37.00
C SER A 3 42.28 -58.58 -36.39
N HIS A 4 42.38 -57.87 -35.27
CA HIS A 4 43.07 -58.26 -34.04
C HIS A 4 44.59 -58.06 -33.83
N LEU A 5 44.82 -57.29 -32.74
CA LEU A 5 45.71 -57.56 -31.60
C LEU A 5 47.21 -57.30 -31.75
N SER A 6 47.73 -56.34 -30.96
CA SER A 6 48.52 -56.69 -29.77
C SER A 6 48.84 -55.48 -28.88
N MET A 7 48.62 -55.70 -27.59
CA MET A 7 48.94 -54.86 -26.42
C MET A 7 50.44 -54.55 -26.26
N SER A 8 50.76 -53.43 -25.58
CA SER A 8 51.59 -53.48 -24.37
C SER A 8 51.45 -52.20 -23.51
N LYS A 9 51.19 -52.42 -22.22
CA LYS A 9 51.06 -51.45 -21.13
C LYS A 9 52.40 -50.80 -20.77
N LYS A 10 52.41 -49.52 -20.38
CA LYS A 10 52.51 -49.08 -18.96
C LYS A 10 52.59 -47.55 -18.80
N ARG A 11 51.82 -47.11 -17.79
CA ARG A 11 51.55 -45.77 -17.26
C ARG A 11 52.81 -44.99 -16.84
N THR A 12 52.74 -43.66 -16.96
CA THR A 12 53.00 -42.72 -15.86
C THR A 12 52.12 -41.48 -16.08
N LEU A 13 51.46 -41.03 -15.01
CA LEU A 13 50.37 -40.05 -14.96
C LEU A 13 50.78 -38.66 -15.47
N LEU A 14 49.87 -38.00 -16.18
CA LEU A 14 49.50 -36.61 -15.91
C LEU A 14 47.98 -36.50 -16.07
N THR A 15 47.30 -36.17 -14.99
CA THR A 15 45.84 -36.04 -14.91
C THR A 15 45.48 -34.64 -15.42
N THR A 16 44.83 -34.56 -16.57
CA THR A 16 43.96 -33.45 -16.94
C THR A 16 42.64 -34.07 -17.35
N CYS A 17 41.61 -33.77 -16.56
CA CYS A 17 40.24 -34.20 -16.75
C CYS A 17 39.77 -33.77 -18.15
N LEU A 18 39.52 -34.76 -19.01
CA LEU A 18 38.71 -34.58 -20.19
C LEU A 18 37.27 -34.89 -19.74
N GLY A 19 36.52 -33.85 -19.42
CA GLY A 19 35.06 -33.94 -19.28
C GLY A 19 34.50 -34.18 -20.68
N VAL A 20 33.95 -35.38 -20.88
CA VAL A 20 33.16 -35.72 -22.06
C VAL A 20 31.82 -35.00 -21.89
N ALA A 21 31.61 -33.91 -22.62
CA ALA A 21 30.27 -33.38 -22.85
C ALA A 21 29.60 -34.31 -23.88
N LEU A 22 28.65 -35.12 -23.41
CA LEU A 22 27.61 -35.65 -24.26
C LEU A 22 26.77 -34.45 -24.67
N VAL A 23 26.87 -34.06 -25.95
CA VAL A 23 25.82 -33.26 -26.59
C VAL A 23 24.63 -34.20 -26.73
N SER A 24 23.58 -33.96 -25.96
CA SER A 24 22.28 -34.62 -26.09
C SER A 24 21.24 -33.56 -26.39
N ASP A 25 20.59 -33.75 -27.54
CA ASP A 25 19.27 -33.31 -28.02
C ASP A 25 18.79 -31.88 -27.74
N ALA A 26 18.37 -31.24 -28.82
CA ALA A 26 17.72 -29.94 -28.90
C ALA A 26 16.53 -29.86 -27.91
N GLY A 27 16.58 -28.89 -27.03
CA GLY A 27 15.64 -28.67 -25.94
C GLY A 27 16.22 -27.59 -25.03
N ALA A 28 15.34 -26.89 -24.32
CA ALA A 28 15.73 -25.80 -23.46
C ALA A 28 16.76 -26.21 -22.39
N ILE A 29 17.69 -25.31 -22.10
CA ILE A 29 18.84 -25.54 -21.25
C ILE A 29 18.50 -25.09 -19.83
N LYS A 30 18.33 -26.03 -18.91
CA LYS A 30 18.16 -25.71 -17.48
C LYS A 30 19.50 -25.37 -16.83
N ILE A 31 19.57 -24.24 -16.14
CA ILE A 31 20.72 -23.74 -15.39
C ILE A 31 20.33 -23.67 -13.91
N GLY A 32 20.95 -24.50 -13.06
CA GLY A 32 20.58 -24.66 -11.64
C GLY A 32 20.24 -26.11 -11.26
N PHE A 33 19.83 -26.35 -10.01
CA PHE A 33 19.59 -27.72 -9.48
C PHE A 33 18.15 -28.23 -9.68
N GLY A 34 17.25 -27.35 -10.15
CA GLY A 34 15.83 -27.62 -10.24
C GLY A 34 15.17 -27.78 -8.87
N THR A 35 14.02 -28.47 -8.82
CA THR A 35 13.20 -28.63 -7.60
C THR A 35 13.63 -29.80 -6.71
N ALA A 36 14.63 -30.59 -7.13
CA ALA A 36 15.02 -31.85 -6.49
C ALA A 36 15.81 -31.66 -5.17
N LEU A 37 15.15 -31.28 -4.09
CA LEU A 37 15.74 -31.16 -2.75
C LEU A 37 15.41 -32.34 -1.84
N ASN A 38 16.20 -33.43 -1.91
CA ASN A 38 16.19 -34.42 -0.83
C ASN A 38 17.11 -33.99 0.32
N GLY A 39 16.53 -33.39 1.38
CA GLY A 39 17.20 -33.27 2.69
C GLY A 39 17.74 -31.90 3.09
N VAL A 40 17.20 -30.80 2.55
CA VAL A 40 17.51 -29.45 3.02
C VAL A 40 16.77 -29.22 4.35
N GLN A 41 17.47 -29.47 5.46
CA GLN A 41 17.01 -29.06 6.79
C GLN A 41 17.58 -27.70 7.12
N ASP A 42 16.69 -26.78 7.49
CA ASP A 42 17.01 -25.58 8.23
C ASP A 42 17.84 -25.94 9.48
N THR A 43 19.15 -25.71 9.43
CA THR A 43 20.05 -26.04 10.53
C THR A 43 20.30 -24.77 11.34
N PRO A 44 19.85 -24.69 12.60
CA PRO A 44 20.02 -23.49 13.42
C PRO A 44 21.50 -23.16 13.61
N ALA A 45 21.87 -21.90 13.37
CA ALA A 45 23.22 -21.41 13.62
C ALA A 45 23.62 -21.61 15.09
N GLY A 46 24.78 -22.21 15.31
CA GLY A 46 25.40 -22.26 16.63
C GLY A 46 25.84 -20.87 17.09
N ASN A 47 24.93 -20.14 17.77
CA ASN A 47 25.13 -18.96 18.64
C ASN A 47 24.59 -17.58 18.20
N SER A 48 23.73 -17.43 17.17
CA SER A 48 23.15 -16.10 16.88
C SER A 48 21.66 -16.06 16.51
N GLY A 49 20.94 -17.19 16.45
CA GLY A 49 19.49 -17.18 16.24
C GLY A 49 19.01 -16.72 14.86
N ALA A 50 19.90 -16.30 13.97
CA ALA A 50 19.59 -16.06 12.56
C ALA A 50 19.88 -17.33 11.74
N ASN A 51 18.88 -17.78 10.98
CA ASN A 51 19.03 -18.88 10.04
C ASN A 51 19.99 -18.50 8.92
N GLN A 52 20.85 -19.45 8.56
CA GLN A 52 22.08 -19.20 7.84
C GLN A 52 22.17 -19.97 6.51
N MET A 53 21.11 -20.70 6.15
CA MET A 53 20.98 -21.48 4.90
C MET A 53 20.14 -20.75 3.84
N ARG A 54 20.45 -19.48 3.60
CA ARG A 54 19.67 -18.58 2.72
C ARG A 54 20.53 -18.22 1.51
N GLN A 55 20.69 -19.18 0.59
CA GLN A 55 21.63 -19.19 -0.55
C GLN A 55 20.93 -18.82 -1.86
N ASN A 56 21.57 -18.05 -2.74
CA ASN A 56 20.92 -17.45 -3.92
C ASN A 56 21.69 -17.48 -5.23
N ILE A 57 22.95 -17.93 -5.31
CA ILE A 57 23.61 -18.20 -6.59
C ILE A 57 24.22 -19.60 -6.56
N ASN A 58 23.91 -20.40 -7.59
CA ASN A 58 24.41 -21.76 -7.70
C ASN A 58 25.51 -21.87 -8.75
N ILE A 59 26.77 -21.97 -8.31
CA ILE A 59 27.91 -22.24 -9.21
C ILE A 59 28.34 -23.72 -9.21
N THR A 60 27.63 -24.57 -8.47
CA THR A 60 27.87 -26.02 -8.48
C THR A 60 27.16 -26.72 -9.63
N ASP A 61 26.14 -26.09 -10.22
CA ASP A 61 25.40 -26.58 -11.40
C ASP A 61 25.35 -25.52 -12.51
N THR A 62 26.55 -25.10 -12.95
CA THR A 62 26.70 -24.15 -14.06
C THR A 62 26.63 -24.84 -15.41
N VAL A 63 26.11 -24.15 -16.41
CA VAL A 63 26.12 -24.62 -17.80
C VAL A 63 27.07 -23.79 -18.64
N PHE A 64 27.84 -24.43 -19.51
CA PHE A 64 28.60 -23.72 -20.54
C PHE A 64 27.73 -23.49 -21.76
N LEU A 65 27.44 -22.22 -22.05
CA LEU A 65 26.73 -21.81 -23.26
C LEU A 65 27.75 -21.42 -24.34
N PRO A 66 27.60 -21.94 -25.58
CA PRO A 66 28.30 -21.42 -26.76
C PRO A 66 28.05 -19.93 -27.01
N ALA A 67 28.84 -19.34 -27.91
CA ALA A 67 28.60 -17.96 -28.34
C ALA A 67 27.33 -17.88 -29.18
N GLY A 68 26.37 -17.08 -28.74
CA GLY A 68 25.04 -16.95 -29.33
C GLY A 68 24.22 -15.96 -28.49
N THR A 69 23.05 -15.56 -28.98
CA THR A 69 22.06 -14.88 -28.13
C THR A 69 21.14 -15.95 -27.54
N TYR A 70 20.65 -15.74 -26.33
CA TYR A 70 19.79 -16.66 -25.60
C TYR A 70 18.63 -15.91 -24.95
N HIS A 71 17.53 -16.59 -24.72
CA HIS A 71 16.35 -16.10 -23.98
C HIS A 71 16.20 -16.94 -22.71
N ALA A 72 16.04 -16.29 -21.56
CA ALA A 72 15.52 -16.93 -20.37
C ALA A 72 13.99 -16.97 -20.48
N THR A 73 13.40 -18.16 -20.36
CA THR A 73 11.97 -18.36 -20.66
C THR A 73 11.17 -18.55 -19.38
N THR A 74 11.50 -19.59 -18.62
CA THR A 74 10.82 -19.96 -17.39
C THR A 74 11.82 -20.32 -16.30
N TRP A 75 11.33 -20.44 -15.08
CA TRP A 75 12.08 -20.99 -13.98
C TRP A 75 11.19 -21.89 -13.13
N GLU A 76 11.84 -22.79 -12.40
CA GLU A 76 11.19 -23.65 -11.42
C GLU A 76 11.85 -23.37 -10.07
N TYR A 77 11.06 -23.39 -9.00
CA TYR A 77 11.56 -23.19 -7.66
C TYR A 77 10.86 -24.06 -6.63
N LEU A 78 11.59 -24.37 -5.56
CA LEU A 78 11.05 -24.95 -4.34
C LEU A 78 11.38 -24.01 -3.18
N ALA A 79 10.35 -23.35 -2.65
CA ALA A 79 10.46 -22.47 -1.50
C ALA A 79 10.16 -23.23 -0.20
N GLY A 80 11.10 -23.18 0.75
CA GLY A 80 10.90 -23.74 2.09
C GLY A 80 9.78 -23.03 2.87
N PRO A 81 9.16 -23.69 3.88
CA PRO A 81 8.11 -23.08 4.68
C PRO A 81 8.60 -21.84 5.44
N ASP A 82 7.72 -20.86 5.64
CA ASP A 82 8.04 -19.61 6.31
C ASP A 82 8.57 -19.89 7.73
N SER A 83 9.78 -19.40 8.01
CA SER A 83 10.43 -19.68 9.29
C SER A 83 9.94 -18.80 10.45
N THR A 84 9.13 -17.76 10.21
CA THR A 84 8.74 -16.83 11.30
C THR A 84 7.33 -16.23 11.27
N VAL A 85 6.61 -16.16 10.14
CA VAL A 85 5.20 -15.66 10.13
C VAL A 85 4.38 -16.36 9.03
N PRO A 86 3.32 -17.10 9.35
CA PRO A 86 2.40 -17.62 8.33
C PRO A 86 1.63 -16.48 7.65
N GLY A 87 1.65 -16.40 6.32
CA GLY A 87 0.78 -15.50 5.54
C GLY A 87 1.38 -14.17 5.05
N VAL A 88 2.70 -14.00 5.12
CA VAL A 88 3.38 -12.84 4.51
C VAL A 88 3.89 -13.24 3.12
N THR A 89 3.40 -12.59 2.07
CA THR A 89 3.99 -12.69 0.73
C THR A 89 5.32 -11.92 0.72
N GLN A 90 6.31 -12.44 -0.01
CA GLN A 90 7.69 -11.92 0.03
C GLN A 90 8.25 -11.93 -1.39
N PRO A 91 8.44 -10.75 -1.98
CA PRO A 91 8.79 -10.65 -3.38
C PRO A 91 10.22 -11.16 -3.62
N VAL A 92 10.44 -11.87 -4.73
CA VAL A 92 11.76 -12.25 -5.24
C VAL A 92 11.76 -12.24 -6.76
N PHE A 93 12.93 -12.04 -7.36
CA PHE A 93 13.16 -12.12 -8.80
C PHE A 93 14.29 -13.11 -9.12
N PRO A 94 14.22 -13.86 -10.24
CA PRO A 94 15.30 -14.69 -10.74
C PRO A 94 16.28 -13.87 -11.60
N PHE A 95 17.55 -14.29 -11.69
CA PHE A 95 18.54 -13.67 -12.57
C PHE A 95 19.59 -14.67 -13.06
N LEU A 96 20.25 -14.37 -14.17
CA LEU A 96 21.36 -15.16 -14.73
C LEU A 96 22.68 -14.40 -14.68
N THR A 97 23.78 -15.11 -14.45
CA THR A 97 25.11 -14.50 -14.39
C THR A 97 26.18 -15.32 -15.10
N ILE A 98 27.10 -14.64 -15.80
CA ILE A 98 28.32 -15.25 -16.34
C ILE A 98 29.35 -15.37 -15.22
N VAL A 99 29.91 -16.57 -15.05
CA VAL A 99 30.97 -16.87 -14.10
C VAL A 99 32.34 -16.50 -14.68
N ASN A 100 32.84 -15.29 -14.35
CA ASN A 100 34.16 -14.81 -14.80
C ASN A 100 35.32 -15.26 -13.89
N GLY A 101 35.01 -15.79 -12.70
CA GLY A 101 35.99 -16.27 -11.74
C GLY A 101 35.39 -16.54 -10.35
N PRO A 102 36.21 -16.88 -9.34
CA PRO A 102 35.75 -17.21 -7.98
C PRO A 102 35.30 -16.00 -7.13
N GLY A 103 35.03 -14.86 -7.77
CA GLY A 103 34.83 -13.56 -7.13
C GLY A 103 34.43 -12.46 -8.10
N ASN A 104 34.00 -12.81 -9.32
CA ASN A 104 33.56 -11.85 -10.32
C ASN A 104 32.54 -12.57 -11.20
N HIS A 105 31.32 -12.08 -11.19
CA HIS A 105 30.22 -12.58 -12.01
C HIS A 105 29.50 -11.40 -12.64
N THR A 106 29.05 -11.53 -13.89
CA THR A 106 28.34 -10.45 -14.60
C THR A 106 26.89 -10.85 -14.80
N VAL A 107 25.94 -10.06 -14.30
CA VAL A 107 24.51 -10.30 -14.53
C VAL A 107 24.21 -10.11 -16.01
N VAL A 108 23.53 -11.09 -16.62
CA VAL A 108 23.26 -11.11 -18.06
C VAL A 108 21.78 -11.10 -18.41
N ALA A 109 20.90 -11.60 -17.54
CA ALA A 109 19.45 -11.52 -17.69
C ALA A 109 18.81 -11.36 -16.31
N PHE A 110 17.64 -10.74 -16.28
CA PHE A 110 16.93 -10.40 -15.06
C PHE A 110 15.43 -10.58 -15.25
N GLY A 111 14.79 -11.28 -14.33
CA GLY A 111 13.37 -11.57 -14.35
C GLY A 111 12.54 -10.58 -13.54
N GLU A 112 11.23 -10.73 -13.61
CA GLU A 112 10.28 -9.93 -12.83
C GLU A 112 10.28 -10.31 -11.35
N THR A 113 9.82 -9.37 -10.54
CA THR A 113 9.59 -9.58 -9.13
C THR A 113 8.25 -10.27 -8.94
N ILE A 114 8.25 -11.43 -8.31
CA ILE A 114 7.03 -12.17 -7.98
C ILE A 114 6.98 -12.48 -6.49
N ASP A 115 5.77 -12.62 -5.96
CA ASP A 115 5.56 -13.18 -4.64
C ASP A 115 5.64 -14.71 -4.67
N THR A 116 6.59 -15.28 -3.92
CA THR A 116 6.82 -16.73 -3.96
C THR A 116 5.96 -17.51 -2.97
N ASP A 117 5.17 -18.43 -3.51
CA ASP A 117 4.39 -19.38 -2.73
C ASP A 117 5.27 -20.46 -2.08
N PRO A 118 4.95 -20.93 -0.86
CA PRO A 118 5.61 -22.09 -0.26
C PRO A 118 5.33 -23.36 -1.08
N GLY A 119 6.36 -24.18 -1.29
CA GLY A 119 6.24 -25.43 -2.04
C GLY A 119 6.97 -25.41 -3.38
N GLU A 120 6.71 -26.44 -4.18
CA GLU A 120 7.30 -26.62 -5.51
C GLU A 120 6.43 -25.93 -6.55
N GLN A 121 7.06 -25.05 -7.34
CA GLN A 121 6.46 -24.32 -8.45
C GLN A 121 7.29 -24.57 -9.70
N THR A 122 6.62 -24.79 -10.83
CA THR A 122 7.24 -25.14 -12.12
C THR A 122 6.59 -24.33 -13.22
N GLY A 123 7.36 -23.95 -14.25
CA GLY A 123 6.81 -23.22 -15.40
C GLY A 123 6.57 -21.74 -15.13
N VAL A 124 7.08 -21.20 -14.02
CA VAL A 124 6.93 -19.80 -13.66
C VAL A 124 7.64 -18.95 -14.70
N ALA A 125 6.96 -17.95 -15.26
CA ALA A 125 7.55 -17.07 -16.25
C ALA A 125 8.81 -16.39 -15.69
N PHE A 126 9.86 -16.30 -16.51
CA PHE A 126 11.05 -15.54 -16.12
C PHE A 126 10.74 -14.03 -16.10
N GLY A 127 9.92 -13.55 -17.05
CA GLY A 127 9.40 -12.17 -17.09
C GLY A 127 10.47 -11.08 -17.37
N GLY A 128 10.02 -9.84 -17.55
CA GLY A 128 10.85 -8.63 -17.60
C GLY A 128 11.44 -8.24 -18.96
N ASP A 129 11.74 -6.94 -19.12
CA ASP A 129 12.30 -6.32 -20.34
C ASP A 129 13.67 -6.88 -20.77
N ASN A 130 14.36 -7.62 -19.90
CA ASN A 130 15.74 -8.03 -20.07
C ASN A 130 15.94 -9.56 -20.02
N HIS A 131 14.97 -10.32 -20.53
CA HIS A 131 15.05 -11.79 -20.60
C HIS A 131 16.00 -12.31 -21.70
N THR A 132 16.39 -11.47 -22.67
CA THR A 132 17.33 -11.83 -23.75
C THR A 132 18.77 -11.40 -23.44
N PHE A 133 19.73 -12.29 -23.65
CA PHE A 133 21.15 -12.03 -23.34
C PHE A 133 22.12 -12.68 -24.33
N THR A 134 23.27 -12.04 -24.58
CA THR A 134 24.26 -12.56 -25.53
C THR A 134 25.49 -13.13 -24.83
N ILE A 135 25.89 -14.33 -25.25
CA ILE A 135 27.12 -14.98 -24.84
C ILE A 135 28.26 -14.59 -25.80
N PRO A 136 29.39 -14.06 -25.28
CA PRO A 136 30.47 -13.55 -26.11
C PRO A 136 31.18 -14.64 -26.91
N ALA A 137 31.90 -14.20 -27.96
CA ALA A 137 32.71 -15.08 -28.81
C ALA A 137 33.72 -15.89 -27.98
N GLY A 138 33.56 -17.22 -27.99
CA GLY A 138 34.33 -18.16 -27.17
C GLY A 138 33.48 -18.95 -26.17
N GLY A 139 32.20 -18.60 -25.99
CA GLY A 139 31.29 -19.21 -25.03
C GLY A 139 31.57 -18.76 -23.60
N ALA A 140 30.61 -18.97 -22.70
CA ALA A 140 30.74 -18.61 -21.29
C ALA A 140 30.05 -19.63 -20.39
N THR A 141 30.53 -19.73 -19.14
CA THR A 141 29.88 -20.52 -18.10
C THR A 141 28.87 -19.64 -17.38
N VAL A 142 27.61 -20.09 -17.31
CA VAL A 142 26.48 -19.35 -16.74
C VAL A 142 25.96 -20.06 -15.50
N ALA A 143 25.56 -19.27 -14.51
CA ALA A 143 24.93 -19.70 -13.26
C ALA A 143 23.58 -19.00 -13.09
N ALA A 144 22.65 -19.66 -12.41
CA ALA A 144 21.37 -19.10 -12.01
C ALA A 144 21.45 -18.48 -10.62
N GLY A 145 20.67 -17.41 -10.41
CA GLY A 145 20.44 -16.79 -9.10
C GLY A 145 19.00 -16.36 -8.85
N ILE A 146 18.68 -16.05 -7.59
CA ILE A 146 17.38 -15.54 -7.13
C ILE A 146 17.59 -14.49 -6.03
N GLN A 147 16.81 -13.42 -5.96
CA GLN A 147 17.00 -12.38 -4.95
C GLN A 147 15.69 -11.66 -4.58
N ASN A 148 15.56 -11.18 -3.34
CA ASN A 148 14.43 -10.34 -2.91
C ASN A 148 14.68 -8.85 -3.28
N PRO A 149 13.68 -8.10 -3.76
CA PRO A 149 13.75 -6.66 -3.96
C PRO A 149 13.44 -5.92 -2.64
N SER A 150 14.48 -5.60 -1.85
CA SER A 150 14.31 -4.63 -0.76
C SER A 150 15.64 -4.04 -0.26
N ALA A 151 15.82 -2.72 -0.45
CA ALA A 151 16.85 -1.82 0.12
C ALA A 151 18.35 -2.15 -0.11
N PRO A 152 19.24 -1.13 -0.09
CA PRO A 152 20.68 -1.31 -0.30
C PRO A 152 21.30 -2.30 0.69
N GLY A 153 22.01 -3.31 0.19
CA GLY A 153 22.74 -4.27 1.02
C GLY A 153 22.05 -5.62 1.20
N VAL A 154 21.09 -5.96 0.32
CA VAL A 154 20.73 -7.37 0.07
C VAL A 154 21.96 -8.06 -0.55
N GLN A 155 22.02 -9.38 -0.51
CA GLN A 155 23.27 -10.05 -0.86
C GLN A 155 23.09 -11.41 -1.46
N ASN A 156 24.01 -11.74 -2.34
CA ASN A 156 24.07 -12.96 -3.11
C ASN A 156 25.14 -13.92 -2.57
N SER A 157 24.72 -14.96 -1.86
CA SER A 157 25.54 -16.06 -1.35
C SER A 157 25.71 -17.16 -2.42
N ILE A 158 26.96 -17.47 -2.77
CA ILE A 158 27.33 -18.52 -3.72
C ILE A 158 27.53 -19.89 -3.05
N LEU A 159 26.91 -20.92 -3.61
CA LEU A 159 27.14 -22.33 -3.26
C LEU A 159 28.30 -22.95 -4.07
N THR A 160 29.30 -23.53 -3.39
CA THR A 160 30.53 -24.06 -4.04
C THR A 160 30.84 -25.56 -3.83
N ASP A 161 30.07 -26.33 -3.04
CA ASP A 161 30.28 -27.78 -2.84
C ASP A 161 28.99 -28.58 -2.55
N THR A 162 28.88 -29.80 -3.11
CA THR A 162 27.72 -30.71 -3.09
C THR A 162 27.71 -31.73 -1.94
N SER A 163 28.55 -31.58 -0.91
CA SER A 163 28.61 -32.56 0.20
C SER A 163 27.49 -32.33 1.23
N PHE A 164 26.26 -32.73 0.85
CA PHE A 164 25.10 -32.71 1.74
C PHE A 164 25.36 -33.55 3.00
N GLY A 165 25.47 -32.89 4.15
CA GLY A 165 25.71 -33.58 5.42
C GLY A 165 25.93 -32.67 6.62
N GLN A 166 26.56 -31.52 6.45
CA GLN A 166 26.55 -30.32 7.30
C GLN A 166 27.28 -29.22 6.53
N THR A 167 26.56 -28.29 5.93
CA THR A 167 27.16 -27.11 5.29
C THR A 167 27.51 -26.08 6.36
N ASP A 168 28.81 -25.91 6.62
CA ASP A 168 29.40 -24.79 7.35
C ASP A 168 29.69 -23.66 6.35
N HIS A 169 29.52 -22.40 6.76
CA HIS A 169 29.85 -21.15 6.04
C HIS A 169 31.28 -21.07 5.50
N ALA A 170 32.14 -22.01 5.88
CA ALA A 170 33.57 -21.99 5.56
C ALA A 170 33.90 -21.93 4.05
N ASN A 171 32.95 -22.24 3.15
CA ASN A 171 33.21 -22.33 1.72
C ASN A 171 32.37 -21.38 0.82
N SER A 172 31.40 -20.61 1.34
CA SER A 172 30.59 -19.70 0.50
C SER A 172 31.25 -18.32 0.34
N GLY A 173 31.15 -17.75 -0.87
CA GLY A 173 31.47 -16.35 -1.13
C GLY A 173 30.18 -15.56 -1.26
N ASN A 174 30.13 -14.37 -0.67
CA ASN A 174 28.96 -13.49 -0.74
C ASN A 174 29.28 -12.34 -1.71
N PHE A 175 28.25 -11.80 -2.34
CA PHE A 175 28.29 -10.76 -3.37
C PHE A 175 27.22 -9.71 -3.12
N ASP A 176 27.43 -8.51 -3.65
CA ASP A 176 26.46 -7.41 -3.60
C ASP A 176 25.24 -7.69 -4.50
N ASP A 177 24.31 -6.74 -4.50
CA ASP A 177 23.01 -6.81 -5.15
C ASP A 177 23.09 -6.98 -6.66
N ALA A 178 22.29 -7.91 -7.18
CA ALA A 178 21.98 -7.94 -8.61
C ALA A 178 20.96 -6.83 -8.86
N ALA A 179 21.44 -5.64 -9.26
CA ALA A 179 20.59 -4.46 -9.48
C ALA A 179 20.12 -4.29 -10.94
N SER A 180 20.91 -4.78 -11.90
CA SER A 180 20.58 -4.66 -13.33
C SER A 180 21.42 -5.62 -14.18
N VAL A 181 21.01 -5.81 -15.44
CA VAL A 181 21.88 -6.42 -16.45
C VAL A 181 23.17 -5.60 -16.59
N GLY A 182 24.31 -6.28 -16.69
CA GLY A 182 25.64 -5.69 -16.74
C GLY A 182 26.30 -5.44 -15.39
N ALA A 183 25.57 -5.56 -14.27
CA ALA A 183 26.15 -5.45 -12.93
C ALA A 183 27.23 -6.51 -12.71
N THR A 184 28.36 -6.08 -12.12
CA THR A 184 29.43 -6.99 -11.72
C THR A 184 29.31 -7.28 -10.23
N LEU A 185 29.20 -8.55 -9.90
CA LEU A 185 29.14 -9.07 -8.55
C LEU A 185 30.58 -9.38 -8.08
N ASP A 186 31.19 -8.55 -7.21
CA ASP A 186 32.60 -8.71 -6.81
C ASP A 186 33.01 -8.38 -5.34
N SER A 187 32.14 -7.81 -4.51
CA SER A 187 32.42 -7.51 -3.07
C SER A 187 31.87 -8.61 -2.13
N ARG A 188 32.27 -8.65 -0.83
CA ARG A 188 31.88 -9.73 0.12
C ARG A 188 31.25 -9.19 1.42
N SER A 189 29.99 -9.51 1.71
CA SER A 189 29.26 -9.20 2.97
C SER A 189 28.49 -10.42 3.55
N PHE A 190 27.53 -10.33 4.52
CA PHE A 190 26.71 -11.48 5.04
C PHE A 190 25.20 -11.54 4.62
N GLY A 191 24.72 -12.58 3.91
CA GLY A 191 23.45 -12.53 3.15
C GLY A 191 22.11 -12.82 3.86
N GLY A 192 21.00 -12.51 3.16
CA GLY A 192 19.69 -12.22 3.79
C GLY A 192 18.39 -12.69 3.09
N LEU A 193 18.37 -13.77 2.29
CA LEU A 193 17.08 -14.31 1.80
C LEU A 193 16.14 -14.68 2.96
N PRO A 194 14.81 -14.55 2.84
CA PRO A 194 13.86 -14.87 3.91
C PRO A 194 13.59 -16.38 4.06
N ARG A 195 13.70 -17.15 2.97
CA ARG A 195 13.45 -18.61 2.91
C ARG A 195 14.63 -19.33 2.25
N THR A 196 14.64 -20.66 2.37
CA THR A 196 15.56 -21.51 1.61
C THR A 196 14.93 -21.83 0.27
N TYR A 197 15.65 -21.55 -0.83
CA TYR A 197 15.20 -21.83 -2.19
C TYR A 197 16.08 -22.89 -2.84
N ALA A 198 15.47 -23.75 -3.66
CA ALA A 198 16.14 -24.36 -4.80
C ALA A 198 15.44 -23.91 -6.07
N PHE A 199 16.20 -23.73 -7.14
CA PHE A 199 15.67 -23.22 -8.38
C PHE A 199 16.52 -23.64 -9.57
N ALA A 200 15.92 -23.60 -10.76
CA ALA A 200 16.60 -23.60 -12.04
C ALA A 200 15.91 -22.64 -13.00
N ILE A 201 16.70 -21.99 -13.84
CA ILE A 201 16.24 -21.10 -14.91
C ILE A 201 16.45 -21.81 -16.24
N GLU A 202 15.45 -21.77 -17.09
CA GLU A 202 15.45 -22.36 -18.41
C GLU A 202 15.86 -21.31 -19.46
N VAL A 203 16.82 -21.67 -20.34
CA VAL A 203 17.30 -20.78 -21.40
C VAL A 203 17.33 -21.46 -22.77
N VAL A 204 17.06 -20.69 -23.83
CA VAL A 204 17.00 -21.16 -25.23
C VAL A 204 17.86 -20.25 -26.12
N GLU A 205 18.60 -20.78 -27.10
CA GLU A 205 19.41 -19.97 -28.03
C GLU A 205 18.54 -19.25 -29.07
N GLU A 206 18.70 -17.94 -29.23
CA GLU A 206 18.09 -17.11 -30.28
C GLU A 206 18.65 -17.53 -31.64
N GLY A 207 17.85 -18.33 -32.35
CA GLY A 207 18.23 -19.02 -33.58
C GLY A 207 17.97 -20.53 -33.55
N GLU A 208 17.74 -21.10 -32.36
CA GLU A 208 17.23 -22.46 -32.14
C GLU A 208 15.92 -22.46 -31.31
N ILE A 209 15.12 -21.41 -31.46
CA ILE A 209 13.68 -21.54 -31.23
C ILE A 209 13.18 -22.37 -32.42
N ALA A 210 12.99 -23.67 -32.23
CA ALA A 210 12.21 -24.43 -33.20
C ALA A 210 10.79 -23.90 -33.09
N ASP A 211 10.49 -22.83 -33.82
CA ASP A 211 9.12 -22.51 -34.22
C ASP A 211 8.77 -23.60 -35.24
N GLY A 212 8.22 -24.71 -34.72
CA GLY A 212 8.13 -26.01 -35.39
C GLY A 212 7.39 -25.91 -36.72
N ASP A 213 6.47 -24.97 -36.80
CA ASP A 213 5.60 -24.74 -37.94
C ASP A 213 5.80 -23.34 -38.59
N GLY A 214 6.47 -22.39 -37.93
CA GLY A 214 6.77 -21.04 -38.42
C GLY A 214 5.71 -19.97 -38.09
N ASP A 215 4.93 -20.10 -37.02
CA ASP A 215 3.84 -19.18 -36.63
C ASP A 215 4.24 -18.08 -35.64
N GLY A 216 5.45 -18.15 -35.09
CA GLY A 216 5.99 -17.20 -34.13
C GLY A 216 5.92 -17.66 -32.68
N LEU A 217 5.30 -18.81 -32.38
CA LEU A 217 5.37 -19.44 -31.06
C LEU A 217 6.59 -20.38 -30.93
N PRO A 218 7.22 -20.43 -29.75
CA PRO A 218 8.26 -21.43 -29.48
C PRO A 218 7.70 -22.84 -29.26
N ALA A 219 8.20 -23.87 -29.98
CA ALA A 219 7.78 -25.27 -29.74
C ALA A 219 7.92 -25.73 -28.29
N THR A 220 8.92 -25.23 -27.57
CA THR A 220 9.09 -25.56 -26.15
C THR A 220 8.04 -24.91 -25.25
N TRP A 221 7.55 -23.72 -25.62
CA TRP A 221 6.44 -23.07 -24.92
C TRP A 221 5.12 -23.74 -25.26
N GLU A 222 4.93 -24.11 -26.53
CA GLU A 222 3.77 -24.88 -26.97
C GLU A 222 3.69 -26.24 -26.25
N GLU A 223 4.80 -27.00 -26.19
CA GLU A 223 4.86 -28.27 -25.44
C GLU A 223 4.59 -28.10 -23.93
N ALA A 224 5.11 -27.03 -23.32
CA ALA A 224 4.94 -26.76 -21.89
C ALA A 224 3.48 -26.44 -21.53
N ASN A 225 2.77 -25.75 -22.42
CA ASN A 225 1.38 -25.35 -22.25
C ASN A 225 0.38 -26.30 -22.93
N ALA A 226 0.83 -27.52 -23.27
CA ALA A 226 0.02 -28.56 -23.91
C ALA A 226 -0.63 -28.13 -25.26
N LEU A 227 0.01 -27.20 -25.96
CA LEU A 227 -0.29 -26.82 -27.34
C LEU A 227 0.45 -27.75 -28.32
N ASP A 228 0.17 -27.63 -29.62
CA ASP A 228 0.71 -28.52 -30.66
C ASP A 228 1.69 -27.77 -31.56
N ASP A 229 2.99 -27.97 -31.30
CA ASP A 229 4.14 -27.40 -32.03
C ASP A 229 4.20 -27.72 -33.54
N SER A 230 3.30 -28.60 -33.97
CA SER A 230 3.22 -29.13 -35.32
C SER A 230 1.84 -28.94 -35.95
N ASP A 231 0.94 -28.16 -35.32
CA ASP A 231 -0.43 -27.98 -35.78
C ASP A 231 -0.47 -27.40 -37.20
N ASP A 232 -0.58 -28.30 -38.17
CA ASP A 232 -0.76 -27.99 -39.59
C ASP A 232 -2.21 -27.58 -39.93
N GLY A 233 -3.02 -27.40 -38.89
CA GLY A 233 -4.43 -27.14 -38.95
C GLY A 233 -5.22 -28.41 -39.28
N SER A 234 -5.31 -29.35 -38.35
CA SER A 234 -6.05 -30.60 -38.59
C SER A 234 -7.33 -30.77 -37.77
N ALA A 235 -7.59 -29.91 -36.77
CA ALA A 235 -8.86 -29.82 -36.06
C ALA A 235 -9.19 -28.37 -35.63
N GLY A 236 -10.37 -27.87 -35.98
CA GLY A 236 -10.88 -26.57 -35.51
C GLY A 236 -10.71 -25.39 -36.48
N GLU A 237 -9.91 -25.56 -37.54
CA GLU A 237 -9.61 -24.48 -38.48
C GLU A 237 -10.84 -23.84 -39.16
N SER A 238 -10.70 -22.56 -39.52
CA SER A 238 -11.66 -21.92 -40.43
C SER A 238 -11.56 -22.47 -41.86
N THR A 239 -10.36 -22.91 -42.29
CA THR A 239 -10.11 -23.59 -43.59
C THR A 239 -8.87 -24.48 -43.58
N ALA A 240 -8.92 -25.63 -44.28
CA ALA A 240 -7.79 -26.56 -44.48
C ALA A 240 -6.42 -25.90 -44.81
N GLY A 241 -5.46 -26.04 -43.91
CA GLY A 241 -4.10 -25.49 -43.94
C GLY A 241 -3.98 -24.07 -43.37
N ALA A 242 -4.94 -23.64 -42.56
CA ALA A 242 -4.88 -22.41 -41.78
C ALA A 242 -4.37 -22.74 -40.37
N LYS A 243 -3.46 -21.92 -39.85
CA LYS A 243 -2.87 -22.08 -38.52
C LYS A 243 -3.80 -21.53 -37.42
N ASP A 244 -5.10 -21.81 -37.54
CA ASP A 244 -6.16 -21.25 -36.70
C ASP A 244 -6.99 -22.34 -35.98
N GLY A 245 -6.38 -23.51 -35.73
CA GLY A 245 -6.87 -24.46 -34.73
C GLY A 245 -6.72 -23.89 -33.31
N PRO A 246 -7.41 -24.45 -32.30
CA PRO A 246 -7.38 -23.91 -30.93
C PRO A 246 -5.98 -23.96 -30.30
N ASN A 247 -5.04 -24.75 -30.83
CA ASN A 247 -3.73 -24.98 -30.24
C ASN A 247 -2.56 -24.33 -31.02
N GLY A 248 -2.82 -23.57 -32.09
CA GLY A 248 -1.78 -22.79 -32.80
C GLY A 248 -1.75 -21.33 -32.34
N ALA A 249 -0.86 -20.49 -32.88
CA ALA A 249 -0.71 -19.08 -32.45
C ALA A 249 -2.00 -18.24 -32.42
N LEU A 250 -2.97 -18.52 -33.29
CA LEU A 250 -4.26 -17.83 -33.36
C LEU A 250 -5.41 -18.60 -32.66
N GLY A 251 -5.06 -19.66 -31.95
CA GLY A 251 -5.97 -20.46 -31.16
C GLY A 251 -6.21 -19.85 -29.78
N ASP A 252 -7.32 -20.24 -29.18
CA ASP A 252 -7.83 -19.82 -27.87
C ASP A 252 -8.37 -21.10 -27.21
N PRO A 253 -7.49 -21.91 -26.56
CA PRO A 253 -7.85 -23.24 -26.05
C PRO A 253 -8.86 -23.22 -24.91
N ASP A 254 -8.84 -22.16 -24.10
CA ASP A 254 -9.69 -22.03 -22.94
C ASP A 254 -10.97 -21.22 -23.22
N ASP A 255 -11.11 -20.61 -24.39
CA ASP A 255 -12.24 -19.81 -24.90
C ASP A 255 -12.47 -18.50 -24.08
N ASP A 256 -11.41 -17.80 -23.68
CA ASP A 256 -11.48 -16.56 -22.90
C ASP A 256 -11.45 -15.28 -23.78
N GLY A 257 -11.02 -15.40 -25.04
CA GLY A 257 -10.94 -14.32 -26.02
C GLY A 257 -9.54 -13.75 -26.27
N LEU A 258 -8.51 -14.21 -25.58
CA LEU A 258 -7.09 -13.98 -25.86
C LEU A 258 -6.55 -15.15 -26.71
N ASP A 259 -5.66 -14.88 -27.67
CA ASP A 259 -5.04 -15.95 -28.46
C ASP A 259 -3.70 -16.37 -27.86
N ASN A 260 -3.26 -17.59 -28.14
CA ASN A 260 -1.99 -18.15 -27.64
C ASN A 260 -0.79 -17.21 -27.88
N ALA A 261 -0.78 -16.45 -28.98
CA ALA A 261 0.24 -15.44 -29.25
C ALA A 261 0.14 -14.23 -28.30
N GLY A 262 -1.06 -13.74 -28.03
CA GLY A 262 -1.34 -12.69 -27.06
C GLY A 262 -1.01 -13.10 -25.63
N GLU A 263 -1.26 -14.36 -25.29
CA GLU A 263 -0.94 -14.97 -24.00
C GLU A 263 0.56 -15.10 -23.82
N PHE A 264 1.27 -15.60 -24.84
CA PHE A 264 2.73 -15.64 -24.84
C PHE A 264 3.37 -14.26 -24.67
N GLU A 265 2.81 -13.21 -25.29
CA GLU A 265 3.31 -11.84 -25.15
C GLU A 265 3.10 -11.27 -23.73
N ARG A 266 2.02 -11.69 -23.05
CA ARG A 266 1.61 -11.17 -21.73
C ARG A 266 2.00 -12.07 -20.56
N GLY A 267 2.49 -13.27 -20.84
CA GLY A 267 2.91 -14.23 -19.81
C GLY A 267 1.76 -14.94 -19.09
N THR A 268 0.56 -14.95 -19.67
CA THR A 268 -0.62 -15.64 -19.14
C THR A 268 -0.66 -17.13 -19.54
N ASP A 269 -1.53 -17.93 -18.91
CA ASP A 269 -1.65 -19.39 -19.16
C ASP A 269 -2.72 -19.72 -20.23
N PRO A 270 -2.34 -20.23 -21.42
CA PRO A 270 -3.26 -20.56 -22.51
C PRO A 270 -4.28 -21.68 -22.23
N GLN A 271 -4.25 -22.27 -21.04
CA GLN A 271 -5.18 -23.30 -20.61
C GLN A 271 -6.14 -22.82 -19.50
N GLU A 272 -5.92 -21.64 -18.93
CA GLU A 272 -6.65 -21.11 -17.78
C GLU A 272 -7.14 -19.69 -18.04
N LYS A 273 -8.47 -19.55 -18.17
CA LYS A 273 -9.12 -18.29 -18.53
C LYS A 273 -8.78 -17.08 -17.68
N ASP A 274 -8.25 -17.29 -16.48
CA ASP A 274 -8.10 -16.31 -15.39
C ASP A 274 -6.78 -16.65 -14.69
N SER A 275 -5.71 -16.03 -15.16
CA SER A 275 -4.33 -16.38 -14.84
C SER A 275 -3.92 -15.97 -13.41
N ASP A 276 -4.42 -14.85 -12.90
CA ASP A 276 -4.14 -14.42 -11.53
C ASP A 276 -5.17 -14.90 -10.51
N GLY A 277 -6.38 -15.26 -10.93
CA GLY A 277 -7.43 -15.83 -10.10
C GLY A 277 -8.24 -14.78 -9.34
N ASP A 278 -8.51 -13.63 -9.94
CA ASP A 278 -9.34 -12.55 -9.41
C ASP A 278 -10.81 -12.59 -9.89
N THR A 279 -11.13 -13.55 -10.78
CA THR A 279 -12.43 -13.83 -11.42
C THR A 279 -12.78 -13.04 -12.68
N VAL A 280 -11.89 -12.18 -13.18
CA VAL A 280 -11.91 -11.64 -14.54
C VAL A 280 -11.10 -12.57 -15.44
N SER A 281 -11.41 -12.62 -16.74
CA SER A 281 -10.62 -13.44 -17.67
C SER A 281 -9.54 -12.63 -18.36
N ASP A 282 -8.40 -13.24 -18.68
CA ASP A 282 -7.24 -12.54 -19.27
C ASP A 282 -7.62 -11.76 -20.53
N GLY A 283 -8.42 -12.37 -21.42
CA GLY A 283 -8.94 -11.74 -22.63
C GLY A 283 -9.88 -10.55 -22.36
N GLN A 284 -10.61 -10.57 -21.24
CA GLN A 284 -11.44 -9.44 -20.82
C GLN A 284 -10.57 -8.31 -20.25
N GLU A 285 -9.63 -8.63 -19.38
CA GLU A 285 -8.71 -7.66 -18.77
C GLU A 285 -7.90 -6.90 -19.82
N VAL A 286 -7.35 -7.63 -20.80
CA VAL A 286 -6.65 -7.01 -21.93
C VAL A 286 -7.55 -6.07 -22.75
N ALA A 287 -8.84 -6.37 -22.85
CA ALA A 287 -9.80 -5.52 -23.55
C ALA A 287 -10.21 -4.28 -22.73
N GLU A 288 -10.21 -4.38 -21.41
CA GLU A 288 -10.58 -3.33 -20.45
C GLU A 288 -9.38 -2.45 -20.06
N GLY A 289 -8.15 -2.95 -20.24
CA GLY A 289 -6.89 -2.24 -20.01
C GLY A 289 -6.22 -2.57 -18.67
N THR A 290 -6.78 -3.51 -17.90
CA THR A 290 -6.24 -4.05 -16.65
C THR A 290 -5.14 -5.08 -16.93
N ASN A 291 -4.47 -5.55 -15.87
CA ASN A 291 -3.30 -6.42 -15.97
C ASN A 291 -3.63 -7.89 -15.63
N PRO A 292 -3.65 -8.81 -16.62
CA PRO A 292 -4.09 -10.19 -16.43
C PRO A 292 -3.19 -11.11 -15.58
N ASN A 293 -2.17 -10.53 -14.94
CA ASN A 293 -1.31 -11.24 -13.99
C ASN A 293 -1.30 -10.57 -12.61
N LYS A 294 -2.22 -9.64 -12.35
CA LYS A 294 -2.27 -8.84 -11.13
C LYS A 294 -3.72 -8.55 -10.74
N LYS A 295 -4.16 -9.23 -9.70
CA LYS A 295 -5.54 -9.19 -9.17
C LYS A 295 -6.12 -7.81 -8.89
N ASP A 296 -5.27 -6.84 -8.59
CA ASP A 296 -5.61 -5.47 -8.20
C ASP A 296 -4.70 -4.59 -9.06
N SER A 297 -5.24 -4.05 -10.15
CA SER A 297 -4.48 -3.39 -11.21
C SER A 297 -3.94 -2.03 -10.79
N ASP A 298 -4.65 -1.30 -9.94
CA ASP A 298 -4.33 0.06 -9.52
C ASP A 298 -3.76 0.21 -8.09
N ASP A 299 -3.59 -0.91 -7.39
CA ASP A 299 -2.99 -1.05 -6.05
C ASP A 299 -3.76 -0.36 -4.92
N ASP A 300 -5.09 -0.32 -5.01
CA ASP A 300 -5.95 0.35 -4.03
C ASP A 300 -6.42 -0.57 -2.88
N GLY A 301 -6.22 -1.88 -3.04
CA GLY A 301 -6.58 -2.93 -2.08
C GLY A 301 -7.87 -3.70 -2.41
N LEU A 302 -8.50 -3.47 -3.56
CA LEU A 302 -9.66 -4.20 -4.07
C LEU A 302 -9.30 -4.94 -5.37
N ASP A 303 -9.73 -6.21 -5.50
CA ASP A 303 -9.43 -6.99 -6.71
C ASP A 303 -10.29 -6.50 -7.91
N ASP A 304 -9.77 -6.47 -9.14
CA ASP A 304 -10.44 -5.96 -10.35
C ASP A 304 -11.78 -6.66 -10.59
N GLY A 305 -11.85 -7.97 -10.34
CA GLY A 305 -13.09 -8.75 -10.43
C GLY A 305 -14.14 -8.35 -9.40
N VAL A 306 -13.73 -7.90 -8.21
CA VAL A 306 -14.65 -7.35 -7.21
C VAL A 306 -15.16 -6.00 -7.66
N GLU A 307 -14.27 -5.13 -8.13
CA GLU A 307 -14.60 -3.80 -8.64
C GLU A 307 -15.56 -3.85 -9.81
N ALA A 308 -15.27 -4.67 -10.82
CA ALA A 308 -16.16 -4.91 -11.96
C ALA A 308 -17.55 -5.41 -11.52
N SER A 309 -17.63 -6.18 -10.43
CA SER A 309 -18.90 -6.67 -9.88
C SER A 309 -19.69 -5.60 -9.12
N LEU A 310 -19.00 -4.63 -8.53
CA LEU A 310 -19.56 -3.51 -7.77
C LEU A 310 -19.81 -2.27 -8.65
N GLY A 311 -19.17 -2.21 -9.82
CA GLY A 311 -19.30 -1.16 -10.81
C GLY A 311 -18.33 0.00 -10.64
N SER A 312 -17.26 -0.14 -9.84
CA SER A 312 -16.11 0.78 -9.81
C SER A 312 -15.17 0.56 -11.00
N ASP A 313 -14.20 1.46 -11.19
CA ASP A 313 -13.20 1.44 -12.28
C ASP A 313 -11.89 0.82 -11.79
N PRO A 314 -11.51 -0.41 -12.23
CA PRO A 314 -10.30 -1.10 -11.77
C PRO A 314 -8.95 -0.48 -12.17
N LEU A 315 -8.99 0.72 -12.74
CA LEU A 315 -7.83 1.50 -13.15
C LEU A 315 -7.77 2.87 -12.45
N ASP A 316 -8.72 3.15 -11.56
CA ASP A 316 -8.83 4.39 -10.81
C ASP A 316 -8.98 4.07 -9.31
N PRO A 317 -7.93 4.28 -8.50
CA PRO A 317 -7.91 3.85 -7.10
C PRO A 317 -8.83 4.70 -6.19
N ASP A 318 -9.73 5.52 -6.74
CA ASP A 318 -10.74 6.37 -6.09
C ASP A 318 -11.78 6.74 -7.18
N THR A 319 -12.67 5.81 -7.51
CA THR A 319 -13.57 5.90 -8.69
C THR A 319 -14.44 7.15 -8.65
N ASP A 320 -14.92 7.53 -7.47
CA ASP A 320 -15.84 8.66 -7.31
C ASP A 320 -15.16 9.99 -6.95
N ASN A 321 -13.84 9.95 -6.73
CA ASN A 321 -12.95 11.07 -6.49
C ASN A 321 -13.31 11.86 -5.20
N ASP A 322 -13.75 11.17 -4.15
CA ASP A 322 -14.05 11.76 -2.83
C ASP A 322 -12.81 11.87 -1.91
N GLY A 323 -11.70 11.24 -2.31
CA GLY A 323 -10.44 11.21 -1.58
C GLY A 323 -10.25 9.98 -0.68
N ARG A 324 -11.08 8.95 -0.81
CA ARG A 324 -10.85 7.58 -0.28
C ARG A 324 -10.69 6.62 -1.44
N SER A 325 -9.89 5.57 -1.23
CA SER A 325 -9.82 4.53 -2.25
C SER A 325 -11.02 3.60 -2.23
N ASP A 326 -11.32 2.96 -3.35
CA ASP A 326 -12.43 2.01 -3.47
C ASP A 326 -12.23 0.83 -2.51
N GLY A 327 -10.98 0.38 -2.33
CA GLY A 327 -10.60 -0.58 -1.30
C GLY A 327 -10.92 -0.12 0.13
N GLU A 328 -10.68 1.16 0.47
CA GLU A 328 -11.05 1.73 1.77
C GLU A 328 -12.57 1.81 1.93
N GLU A 329 -13.27 2.23 0.88
CA GLU A 329 -14.72 2.37 0.85
C GLU A 329 -15.44 1.02 0.97
N PHE A 330 -14.97 0.00 0.26
CA PHE A 330 -15.47 -1.37 0.35
C PHE A 330 -15.33 -1.93 1.77
N ALA A 331 -14.18 -1.70 2.41
CA ALA A 331 -13.95 -2.09 3.80
C ALA A 331 -14.86 -1.34 4.79
N LEU A 332 -15.26 -0.11 4.45
CA LEU A 332 -16.19 0.72 5.23
C LEU A 332 -17.67 0.43 4.92
N GLY A 333 -17.95 -0.33 3.85
CA GLY A 333 -19.29 -0.57 3.34
C GLY A 333 -19.96 0.69 2.78
N SER A 334 -19.17 1.67 2.35
CA SER A 334 -19.65 2.79 1.53
C SER A 334 -19.82 2.34 0.08
N ASP A 335 -20.27 3.26 -0.78
CA ASP A 335 -20.65 2.98 -2.16
C ASP A 335 -19.56 3.61 -3.01
N LEU A 336 -18.78 2.78 -3.68
CA LEU A 336 -17.56 3.11 -4.45
C LEU A 336 -17.81 4.13 -5.59
N ASN A 337 -19.08 4.42 -5.88
CA ASN A 337 -19.52 5.23 -7.00
C ASN A 337 -20.34 6.45 -6.57
N ASP A 338 -20.45 6.70 -5.27
CA ASP A 338 -21.17 7.85 -4.72
C ASP A 338 -20.26 8.62 -3.76
N PRO A 339 -19.74 9.79 -4.17
CA PRO A 339 -18.78 10.57 -3.37
C PRO A 339 -19.40 11.19 -2.11
N ASN A 340 -20.68 10.87 -1.86
CA ASN A 340 -21.42 11.23 -0.66
C ASN A 340 -21.90 10.00 0.12
N SER A 341 -21.41 8.80 -0.23
CA SER A 341 -21.81 7.57 0.41
C SER A 341 -21.43 7.60 1.89
N PRO A 342 -22.37 7.32 2.81
CA PRO A 342 -22.05 7.41 4.20
C PRO A 342 -21.12 6.25 4.61
N GLY A 343 -19.91 6.54 5.10
CA GLY A 343 -18.98 5.56 5.68
C GLY A 343 -19.44 4.96 7.02
N TRP A 344 -20.69 4.52 7.10
CA TRP A 344 -21.28 3.85 8.25
C TRP A 344 -21.99 2.54 7.90
N VAL A 345 -21.83 1.57 8.79
CA VAL A 345 -22.44 0.24 8.73
C VAL A 345 -23.65 0.17 9.65
N ARG A 346 -24.74 -0.45 9.17
CA ARG A 346 -25.96 -0.66 9.96
C ARG A 346 -25.94 -1.99 10.70
N ILE A 347 -26.18 -1.97 12.00
CA ILE A 347 -26.23 -3.15 12.87
C ILE A 347 -27.66 -3.36 13.40
N GLY A 348 -28.31 -4.46 13.00
CA GLY A 348 -29.66 -4.86 13.41
C GLY A 348 -30.73 -4.73 12.31
N PHE A 349 -31.92 -5.33 12.53
CA PHE A 349 -32.96 -5.57 11.52
C PHE A 349 -33.58 -4.32 10.87
N GLY A 350 -33.27 -3.14 11.40
CA GLY A 350 -33.95 -1.90 11.05
C GLY A 350 -35.38 -1.83 11.61
N PRO A 351 -36.17 -0.85 11.13
CA PRO A 351 -37.50 -0.55 11.66
C PRO A 351 -38.62 -1.44 11.09
N GLU A 352 -38.33 -2.31 10.13
CA GLU A 352 -39.32 -3.19 9.51
C GLU A 352 -39.67 -4.37 10.42
N LEU A 353 -40.89 -4.41 10.95
CA LEU A 353 -41.38 -5.50 11.82
C LEU A 353 -41.68 -6.82 11.06
N VAL A 354 -41.28 -6.96 9.81
CA VAL A 354 -41.62 -8.12 8.96
C VAL A 354 -40.85 -9.36 9.44
N GLY A 355 -41.47 -10.14 10.32
CA GLY A 355 -40.87 -11.36 10.90
C GLY A 355 -40.85 -11.36 12.44
N VAL A 356 -41.05 -10.20 13.08
CA VAL A 356 -41.14 -10.09 14.54
C VAL A 356 -42.53 -10.54 15.00
N VAL A 357 -42.69 -11.84 15.26
CA VAL A 357 -43.95 -12.41 15.77
C VAL A 357 -43.91 -12.52 17.29
N ASP A 358 -44.83 -11.82 17.97
CA ASP A 358 -45.10 -11.98 19.41
C ASP A 358 -45.55 -13.42 19.69
N THR A 359 -44.63 -14.25 20.18
CA THR A 359 -44.91 -15.66 20.45
C THR A 359 -45.20 -15.84 21.94
N ALA A 360 -46.45 -16.20 22.25
CA ALA A 360 -46.90 -16.44 23.62
C ALA A 360 -46.18 -17.65 24.25
N SER A 361 -45.38 -17.42 25.27
CA SER A 361 -44.54 -18.45 25.92
C SER A 361 -45.31 -19.38 26.89
N ASP A 362 -46.41 -18.94 27.52
CA ASP A 362 -47.10 -19.78 28.52
C ASP A 362 -48.61 -19.51 28.73
N GLY A 363 -49.24 -18.73 27.85
CA GLY A 363 -50.69 -18.54 27.84
C GLY A 363 -51.27 -17.59 28.90
N PHE A 364 -50.46 -16.87 29.70
CA PHE A 364 -51.01 -15.84 30.61
C PHE A 364 -50.26 -14.49 30.73
N SER A 365 -49.15 -14.25 30.03
CA SER A 365 -48.66 -12.87 29.79
C SER A 365 -47.57 -12.82 28.72
N ASN A 366 -47.60 -11.81 27.84
CA ASN A 366 -46.64 -11.59 26.75
C ASN A 366 -45.26 -11.23 27.32
N GLN A 367 -44.26 -12.09 27.08
CA GLN A 367 -42.90 -11.96 27.62
C GLN A 367 -41.80 -12.03 26.54
N MET A 368 -42.12 -11.87 25.25
CA MET A 368 -41.09 -11.54 24.27
C MET A 368 -40.79 -10.05 24.36
N ARG A 369 -39.70 -9.73 25.05
CA ARG A 369 -39.24 -8.35 25.29
C ARG A 369 -37.76 -8.37 24.98
N GLN A 370 -37.46 -8.22 23.69
CA GLN A 370 -36.16 -8.37 23.03
C GLN A 370 -35.26 -7.17 23.37
N ASN A 371 -34.02 -7.41 23.80
CA ASN A 371 -33.10 -6.34 24.18
C ASN A 371 -31.76 -6.41 23.44
N ILE A 372 -31.37 -7.55 22.86
CA ILE A 372 -30.16 -7.72 22.03
C ILE A 372 -30.48 -8.67 20.87
N ASN A 373 -30.08 -8.29 19.66
CA ASN A 373 -30.27 -9.08 18.45
C ASN A 373 -28.94 -9.67 17.97
N ILE A 374 -28.80 -11.01 18.02
CA ILE A 374 -27.58 -11.69 17.55
C ILE A 374 -27.78 -12.44 16.23
N THR A 375 -28.93 -12.28 15.57
CA THR A 375 -29.20 -12.90 14.27
C THR A 375 -28.88 -11.98 13.10
N ASP A 376 -28.58 -10.72 13.40
CA ASP A 376 -28.21 -9.67 12.45
C ASP A 376 -27.04 -8.87 13.03
N THR A 377 -25.90 -9.56 13.10
CA THR A 377 -24.63 -9.04 13.62
C THR A 377 -23.73 -8.67 12.47
N VAL A 378 -22.86 -7.69 12.70
CA VAL A 378 -21.85 -7.27 11.74
C VAL A 378 -20.47 -7.58 12.31
N PHE A 379 -19.56 -8.08 11.47
CA PHE A 379 -18.15 -8.13 11.84
C PHE A 379 -17.51 -6.78 11.54
N LEU A 380 -16.92 -6.15 12.56
CA LEU A 380 -16.13 -4.93 12.41
C LEU A 380 -14.66 -5.29 12.58
N GLU A 381 -13.81 -4.71 11.75
CA GLU A 381 -12.37 -4.85 11.89
C GLU A 381 -11.82 -4.04 13.07
N ALA A 382 -10.59 -4.34 13.47
CA ALA A 382 -9.89 -3.58 14.51
C ALA A 382 -9.82 -2.09 14.17
N GLY A 383 -10.19 -1.22 15.12
CA GLY A 383 -10.22 0.21 14.85
C GLY A 383 -11.14 0.99 15.79
N THR A 384 -11.17 2.31 15.63
CA THR A 384 -12.06 3.19 16.38
C THR A 384 -13.29 3.54 15.54
N TYR A 385 -14.45 3.37 16.15
CA TYR A 385 -15.76 3.58 15.53
C TYR A 385 -16.59 4.53 16.37
N ARG A 386 -17.60 5.14 15.76
CA ARG A 386 -18.61 5.99 16.40
C ARG A 386 -20.00 5.49 16.03
N ALA A 387 -20.88 5.35 17.02
CA ALA A 387 -22.30 5.15 16.82
C ALA A 387 -22.96 6.49 16.50
N ILE A 388 -23.63 6.58 15.35
CA ILE A 388 -24.08 7.84 14.75
C ILE A 388 -25.56 8.08 15.08
N ALA A 389 -26.38 7.13 14.67
CA ALA A 389 -27.84 7.20 14.78
C ALA A 389 -28.42 5.80 14.97
N TRP A 390 -29.69 5.74 15.30
CA TRP A 390 -30.44 4.50 15.36
C TRP A 390 -31.85 4.69 14.81
N ASP A 391 -32.33 3.66 14.13
CA ASP A 391 -33.71 3.54 13.68
C ASP A 391 -34.44 2.63 14.65
N TYR A 392 -35.70 2.94 14.96
CA TYR A 392 -36.52 2.04 15.76
C TYR A 392 -37.99 2.03 15.36
N ASN A 393 -38.67 0.93 15.69
CA ASN A 393 -40.10 0.80 15.62
C ASN A 393 -40.64 0.26 16.94
N ALA A 394 -41.43 1.08 17.64
CA ALA A 394 -42.02 0.69 18.92
C ALA A 394 -43.50 0.31 18.77
N ALA A 395 -43.87 -0.89 19.20
CA ALA A 395 -45.26 -1.33 19.17
C ALA A 395 -46.16 -0.52 20.13
N PRO A 396 -47.48 -0.39 19.87
CA PRO A 396 -48.42 0.28 20.76
C PRO A 396 -48.49 -0.35 22.17
N ASP A 397 -48.56 0.48 23.22
CA ASP A 397 -48.71 0.02 24.62
C ASP A 397 -50.10 -0.51 24.92
N ALA A 398 -50.20 -1.79 25.32
CA ALA A 398 -51.47 -2.38 25.76
C ALA A 398 -51.87 -1.98 27.21
N THR A 399 -50.98 -1.31 27.95
CA THR A 399 -51.10 -1.06 29.41
C THR A 399 -51.03 0.42 29.82
N ASN A 400 -51.77 1.27 29.10
CA ASN A 400 -52.28 2.57 29.58
C ASN A 400 -51.46 3.83 29.23
N GLY A 401 -50.66 3.83 28.17
CA GLY A 401 -50.27 5.06 27.46
C GLY A 401 -49.25 5.94 28.19
N ALA A 402 -48.37 5.34 29.01
CA ALA A 402 -47.21 6.04 29.54
C ALA A 402 -46.05 5.98 28.53
N THR A 403 -45.28 7.07 28.41
CA THR A 403 -43.98 7.06 27.76
C THR A 403 -43.02 6.17 28.58
N GLN A 404 -42.10 5.48 27.91
CA GLN A 404 -41.06 4.71 28.59
C GLN A 404 -39.68 5.16 28.11
N PRO A 405 -38.79 5.51 29.05
CA PRO A 405 -37.43 5.80 28.72
C PRO A 405 -36.74 4.51 28.29
N VAL A 406 -35.96 4.57 27.21
CA VAL A 406 -35.05 3.52 26.75
C VAL A 406 -33.82 4.17 26.12
N PHE A 407 -32.72 3.45 26.06
CA PHE A 407 -31.50 3.84 25.35
C PHE A 407 -30.99 2.68 24.47
N PRO A 408 -30.42 2.97 23.29
CA PRO A 408 -29.74 1.98 22.47
C PRO A 408 -28.32 1.70 23.00
N PHE A 409 -27.77 0.53 22.71
CA PHE A 409 -26.38 0.20 23.03
C PHE A 409 -25.78 -0.81 22.04
N LEU A 410 -24.46 -0.91 21.98
CA LEU A 410 -23.73 -1.87 21.14
C LEU A 410 -22.96 -2.87 22.01
N THR A 411 -22.78 -4.09 21.52
CA THR A 411 -22.02 -5.13 22.23
C THR A 411 -21.15 -5.98 21.31
N ILE A 412 -19.98 -6.42 21.79
CA ILE A 412 -19.24 -7.55 21.21
C ILE A 412 -19.94 -8.86 21.57
N VAL A 413 -20.10 -9.76 20.60
CA VAL A 413 -20.63 -11.11 20.79
C VAL A 413 -19.50 -12.08 21.12
N ASN A 414 -19.18 -12.25 22.42
CA ASN A 414 -18.16 -13.18 22.88
C ASN A 414 -18.64 -14.65 22.94
N GLY A 415 -19.95 -14.86 22.76
CA GLY A 415 -20.58 -16.18 22.73
C GLY A 415 -22.11 -16.08 22.87
N PRO A 416 -22.84 -17.20 22.82
CA PRO A 416 -24.32 -17.20 22.78
C PRO A 416 -25.02 -16.55 23.98
N ALA A 417 -24.30 -16.41 25.09
CA ALA A 417 -24.76 -15.78 26.33
C ALA A 417 -23.61 -15.02 27.02
N ASN A 418 -22.70 -14.44 26.24
CA ASN A 418 -21.62 -13.63 26.75
C ASN A 418 -21.36 -12.45 25.81
N HIS A 419 -21.58 -11.23 26.28
CA HIS A 419 -21.42 -10.03 25.50
C HIS A 419 -20.68 -8.96 26.29
N THR A 420 -19.89 -8.11 25.63
CA THR A 420 -19.25 -6.95 26.27
C THR A 420 -19.82 -5.67 25.68
N VAL A 421 -20.31 -4.76 26.50
CA VAL A 421 -20.89 -3.48 26.04
C VAL A 421 -19.79 -2.56 25.50
N LEU A 422 -20.02 -2.00 24.30
CA LEU A 422 -19.11 -1.10 23.60
C LEU A 422 -19.49 0.37 23.79
N ALA A 423 -20.72 0.72 23.42
CA ALA A 423 -21.22 2.09 23.39
C ALA A 423 -22.67 2.13 23.88
N VAL A 424 -23.08 3.25 24.47
CA VAL A 424 -24.42 3.45 25.04
C VAL A 424 -24.95 4.82 24.64
N GLY A 425 -26.16 4.84 24.09
CA GLY A 425 -26.82 6.05 23.61
C GLY A 425 -27.56 6.82 24.70
N GLU A 426 -28.13 7.97 24.34
CA GLU A 426 -28.99 8.73 25.25
C GLU A 426 -30.29 7.99 25.57
N THR A 427 -30.77 8.22 26.79
CA THR A 427 -32.10 7.77 27.20
C THR A 427 -33.17 8.68 26.61
N ILE A 428 -34.06 8.12 25.80
CA ILE A 428 -35.21 8.82 25.22
C ILE A 428 -36.52 8.14 25.60
N ASP A 429 -37.59 8.94 25.67
CA ASP A 429 -38.95 8.43 25.75
C ASP A 429 -39.43 8.01 24.34
N THR A 430 -39.56 6.71 24.08
CA THR A 430 -39.94 6.22 22.75
C THR A 430 -41.43 6.40 22.44
N GLU A 431 -41.72 6.99 21.28
CA GLU A 431 -43.07 7.09 20.73
C GLU A 431 -43.45 5.82 19.96
N PRO A 432 -44.72 5.37 19.99
CA PRO A 432 -45.15 4.25 19.14
C PRO A 432 -45.03 4.56 17.65
N GLY A 433 -44.60 3.58 16.86
CA GLY A 433 -44.38 3.70 15.41
C GLY A 433 -42.91 3.69 15.03
N ILE A 434 -42.66 3.89 13.73
CA ILE A 434 -41.31 3.95 13.14
C ILE A 434 -40.73 5.35 13.35
N GLN A 435 -39.49 5.40 13.82
CA GLN A 435 -38.63 6.57 13.92
C GLN A 435 -37.31 6.23 13.23
N LEU A 436 -36.82 7.16 12.41
CA LEU A 436 -35.59 7.00 11.63
C LEU A 436 -34.60 8.10 11.99
N GLY A 437 -33.30 7.78 11.93
CA GLY A 437 -32.21 8.73 12.11
C GLY A 437 -32.23 9.39 13.49
N VAL A 438 -32.68 8.66 14.52
CA VAL A 438 -32.67 9.21 15.88
C VAL A 438 -31.20 9.26 16.32
N PRO A 439 -30.68 10.40 16.78
CA PRO A 439 -29.28 10.49 17.20
C PRO A 439 -28.98 9.42 18.25
N PHE A 440 -27.85 8.74 18.11
CA PHE A 440 -27.41 7.76 19.10
C PHE A 440 -27.14 8.46 20.44
N GLY A 441 -26.37 9.55 20.38
CA GLY A 441 -26.10 10.46 21.51
C GLY A 441 -25.29 9.81 22.63
N GLY A 442 -24.96 10.59 23.67
CA GLY A 442 -24.22 10.12 24.86
C GLY A 442 -22.74 10.49 24.84
N GLU A 443 -22.08 10.46 26.00
CA GLU A 443 -20.63 10.72 26.14
C GLU A 443 -19.77 9.55 25.64
N GLU A 444 -20.38 8.41 25.33
CA GLU A 444 -19.75 7.11 25.05
C GLU A 444 -20.25 6.55 23.71
N ASP A 445 -20.37 7.42 22.70
CA ASP A 445 -20.76 7.07 21.33
C ASP A 445 -19.56 6.60 20.48
N VAL A 446 -18.33 6.92 20.89
CA VAL A 446 -17.08 6.41 20.30
C VAL A 446 -16.60 5.16 21.05
N PHE A 447 -16.24 4.11 20.32
CA PHE A 447 -15.77 2.84 20.86
C PHE A 447 -14.66 2.22 20.01
N THR A 448 -13.90 1.30 20.60
CA THR A 448 -12.78 0.62 19.90
C THR A 448 -13.07 -0.87 19.75
N ILE A 449 -12.82 -1.39 18.56
CA ILE A 449 -12.80 -2.81 18.25
C ILE A 449 -11.37 -3.34 18.42
N PRO A 450 -11.17 -4.45 19.17
CA PRO A 450 -9.83 -4.97 19.46
C PRO A 450 -9.11 -5.51 18.22
N GLU A 451 -7.77 -5.67 18.33
CA GLU A 451 -6.95 -6.36 17.32
C GLU A 451 -7.55 -7.73 16.96
N GLY A 452 -7.69 -8.01 15.66
CA GLY A 452 -8.34 -9.22 15.14
C GLY A 452 -9.83 -9.07 14.83
N GLY A 453 -10.41 -7.88 15.04
CA GLY A 453 -11.82 -7.60 14.75
C GLY A 453 -12.80 -8.23 15.74
N ALA A 454 -14.07 -7.88 15.64
CA ALA A 454 -15.11 -8.42 16.50
C ALA A 454 -16.49 -8.44 15.82
N THR A 455 -17.28 -9.47 16.11
CA THR A 455 -18.72 -9.49 15.77
C THR A 455 -19.49 -8.64 16.76
N VAL A 456 -20.23 -7.65 16.25
CA VAL A 456 -20.98 -6.65 17.01
C VAL A 456 -22.49 -6.83 16.81
N ALA A 457 -23.22 -6.67 17.91
CA ALA A 457 -24.69 -6.74 17.97
C ALA A 457 -25.28 -5.46 18.56
N ALA A 458 -26.43 -5.06 18.04
CA ALA A 458 -27.23 -3.95 18.56
C ALA A 458 -28.13 -4.41 19.72
N GLY A 459 -28.32 -3.53 20.70
CA GLY A 459 -29.24 -3.71 21.83
C GLY A 459 -30.03 -2.46 22.21
N ILE A 460 -31.08 -2.65 23.00
CA ILE A 460 -31.92 -1.61 23.58
C ILE A 460 -32.30 -1.96 25.04
N GLN A 461 -32.21 -1.00 25.95
CA GLN A 461 -32.50 -1.20 27.38
C GLN A 461 -33.32 -0.03 27.96
N ASN A 462 -34.12 -0.29 29.01
CA ASN A 462 -34.75 0.74 29.82
C ASN A 462 -33.83 1.11 31.01
N PRO A 463 -33.60 2.40 31.32
CA PRO A 463 -32.81 2.81 32.48
C PRO A 463 -33.35 2.29 33.81
N SER A 464 -32.44 2.14 34.76
CA SER A 464 -32.61 1.45 36.05
C SER A 464 -33.91 1.73 36.85
N GLY A 465 -34.89 0.82 36.71
CA GLY A 465 -35.93 0.53 37.71
C GLY A 465 -35.64 -0.79 38.44
N ALA A 466 -36.14 -0.97 39.66
CA ALA A 466 -35.99 -2.25 40.37
C ALA A 466 -36.63 -3.39 39.54
N GLY A 467 -35.81 -4.29 38.98
CA GLY A 467 -36.25 -5.45 38.19
C GLY A 467 -36.17 -5.31 36.67
N VAL A 468 -35.31 -4.42 36.11
CA VAL A 468 -34.98 -4.45 34.67
C VAL A 468 -34.17 -5.71 34.33
N THR A 469 -34.42 -6.29 33.16
CA THR A 469 -33.94 -7.60 32.71
C THR A 469 -33.63 -7.52 31.21
N ASN A 470 -32.55 -8.18 30.76
CA ASN A 470 -32.14 -8.23 29.35
C ASN A 470 -32.44 -9.60 28.72
N SER A 471 -32.99 -9.59 27.49
CA SER A 471 -33.31 -10.78 26.70
C SER A 471 -32.53 -10.78 25.37
N ILE A 472 -31.87 -11.90 25.04
CA ILE A 472 -31.23 -12.14 23.72
C ILE A 472 -32.21 -12.87 22.80
N TYR A 473 -32.21 -12.53 21.51
CA TYR A 473 -32.82 -13.33 20.45
C TYR A 473 -31.75 -14.19 19.74
N THR A 474 -31.73 -15.49 20.00
CA THR A 474 -30.84 -16.46 19.32
C THR A 474 -31.59 -17.13 18.16
N ASP A 475 -31.02 -17.19 16.96
CA ASP A 475 -31.62 -17.93 15.83
C ASP A 475 -31.82 -19.42 16.16
N THR A 476 -32.88 -19.96 15.58
CA THR A 476 -33.55 -21.26 15.69
C THR A 476 -32.72 -22.51 15.41
N SER A 477 -31.42 -22.40 15.16
CA SER A 477 -30.53 -23.54 14.86
C SER A 477 -30.03 -24.29 16.10
N PHE A 478 -30.22 -23.73 17.30
CA PHE A 478 -30.08 -24.45 18.57
C PHE A 478 -31.43 -24.55 19.26
N GLY A 479 -32.04 -25.73 19.18
CA GLY A 479 -33.38 -26.01 19.67
C GLY A 479 -33.59 -25.54 21.12
N VAL A 480 -34.70 -24.81 21.30
CA VAL A 480 -35.27 -24.14 22.49
C VAL A 480 -34.49 -22.94 23.04
N THR A 481 -35.17 -21.78 23.03
CA THR A 481 -34.83 -20.59 23.82
C THR A 481 -34.66 -20.98 25.29
N ASP A 482 -33.41 -21.03 25.75
CA ASP A 482 -33.06 -21.20 27.16
C ASP A 482 -33.26 -19.86 27.88
N HIS A 483 -34.36 -19.77 28.63
CA HIS A 483 -34.58 -18.71 29.60
C HIS A 483 -33.88 -19.07 30.91
N ALA A 484 -32.64 -18.63 31.08
CA ALA A 484 -31.89 -18.86 32.30
C ALA A 484 -32.37 -17.91 33.43
N ASN A 485 -32.91 -18.47 34.51
CA ASN A 485 -33.43 -17.69 35.64
C ASN A 485 -32.28 -17.09 36.48
N SER A 486 -31.83 -15.87 36.18
CA SER A 486 -30.82 -15.13 36.97
C SER A 486 -31.44 -13.89 37.65
N PHE A 487 -30.96 -13.56 38.85
CA PHE A 487 -31.67 -12.76 39.85
C PHE A 487 -31.17 -11.33 40.08
N ASN A 488 -30.16 -10.81 39.38
CA ASN A 488 -29.74 -9.40 39.49
C ASN A 488 -28.84 -9.02 38.29
N PHE A 489 -28.98 -7.78 37.79
CA PHE A 489 -28.21 -7.24 36.66
C PHE A 489 -27.77 -5.79 36.91
N ASP A 490 -26.63 -5.43 36.34
CA ASP A 490 -26.11 -4.06 36.25
C ASP A 490 -26.53 -3.42 34.91
N GLU A 491 -26.70 -2.09 34.91
CA GLU A 491 -27.05 -1.27 33.74
C GLU A 491 -26.00 -1.44 32.63
N ALA A 492 -26.42 -1.49 31.36
CA ALA A 492 -25.46 -1.53 30.25
C ALA A 492 -24.63 -0.24 30.27
N VAL A 493 -23.35 -0.39 30.60
CA VAL A 493 -22.35 0.66 30.63
C VAL A 493 -21.13 0.15 29.85
N PRO A 494 -20.38 1.02 29.15
CA PRO A 494 -19.20 0.59 28.39
C PRO A 494 -18.24 -0.28 29.22
N GLY A 495 -17.79 -1.39 28.63
CA GLY A 495 -16.91 -2.38 29.26
C GLY A 495 -17.60 -3.37 30.20
N ALA A 496 -18.92 -3.29 30.42
CA ALA A 496 -19.65 -4.28 31.21
C ALA A 496 -19.83 -5.60 30.47
N ASP A 497 -19.59 -6.72 31.16
CA ASP A 497 -19.88 -8.06 30.64
C ASP A 497 -21.33 -8.48 30.96
N LEU A 498 -22.12 -8.71 29.92
CA LEU A 498 -23.47 -9.25 29.99
C LEU A 498 -23.40 -10.78 29.92
N VAL A 499 -23.40 -11.42 31.09
CA VAL A 499 -23.18 -12.88 31.26
C VAL A 499 -24.39 -13.64 31.78
N SER A 500 -25.52 -12.96 32.04
CA SER A 500 -26.79 -13.65 32.27
C SER A 500 -27.96 -12.90 31.61
N PHE A 501 -29.01 -13.63 31.28
CA PHE A 501 -30.16 -13.11 30.53
C PHE A 501 -31.43 -13.60 31.21
N GLY A 502 -32.47 -12.78 31.26
CA GLY A 502 -33.72 -13.08 31.96
C GLY A 502 -34.94 -12.48 31.29
N HIS A 503 -36.13 -12.73 31.85
CA HIS A 503 -37.38 -12.21 31.29
C HIS A 503 -37.44 -10.68 31.39
N GLY A 504 -37.16 -10.01 30.27
CA GLY A 504 -37.15 -8.56 30.07
C GLY A 504 -38.42 -7.84 30.52
N ASN A 505 -38.31 -6.65 31.11
CA ASN A 505 -39.43 -5.80 31.53
C ASN A 505 -39.82 -4.70 30.52
N LEU A 506 -39.33 -4.73 29.27
CA LEU A 506 -39.76 -3.79 28.23
C LEU A 506 -41.26 -3.95 27.95
N THR A 507 -42.13 -2.98 28.23
CA THR A 507 -43.59 -3.20 28.09
C THR A 507 -44.09 -3.22 26.64
N ARG A 508 -43.19 -3.08 25.67
CA ARG A 508 -43.47 -3.04 24.22
C ARG A 508 -42.43 -3.87 23.45
N THR A 509 -42.82 -4.29 22.26
CA THR A 509 -41.91 -4.88 21.27
C THR A 509 -41.21 -3.77 20.51
N TYR A 510 -39.91 -3.93 20.28
CA TYR A 510 -39.08 -3.02 19.49
C TYR A 510 -38.44 -3.78 18.33
N ALA A 511 -38.35 -3.15 17.17
CA ALA A 511 -37.35 -3.46 16.14
C ALA A 511 -36.43 -2.25 16.02
N PHE A 512 -35.13 -2.46 15.81
CA PHE A 512 -34.17 -1.37 15.78
C PHE A 512 -32.90 -1.76 15.03
N SER A 513 -32.18 -0.74 14.56
CA SER A 513 -30.81 -0.82 14.05
C SER A 513 -30.01 0.38 14.52
N ILE A 514 -28.69 0.23 14.62
CA ILE A 514 -27.75 1.29 14.97
C ILE A 514 -26.75 1.45 13.83
N ASP A 515 -26.53 2.68 13.41
CA ASP A 515 -25.56 3.04 12.38
C ASP A 515 -24.22 3.39 13.04
N VAL A 516 -23.13 2.76 12.57
CA VAL A 516 -21.78 2.94 13.13
C VAL A 516 -20.79 3.27 12.01
N GLY A 517 -20.01 4.34 12.13
CA GLY A 517 -18.94 4.67 11.18
C GLY A 517 -17.56 4.61 11.81
N ARG A 518 -16.48 4.52 11.03
CA ARG A 518 -15.12 4.71 11.58
C ARG A 518 -14.97 6.15 12.07
N GLY A 519 -14.54 6.31 13.32
CA GLY A 519 -14.45 7.61 13.97
C GLY A 519 -13.02 7.95 14.30
N SER A 520 -12.43 8.91 13.58
CA SER A 520 -11.42 9.78 14.18
C SER A 520 -12.13 10.56 15.30
N GLY A 521 -11.48 10.80 16.44
CA GLY A 521 -12.09 11.38 17.64
C GLY A 521 -12.59 12.83 17.52
N GLU A 522 -12.99 13.30 16.33
CA GLU A 522 -13.65 14.59 16.13
C GLU A 522 -15.17 14.43 16.10
N GLU A 523 -15.86 15.28 16.86
CA GLU A 523 -17.33 15.38 16.79
C GLU A 523 -17.73 15.88 15.40
N PRO A 524 -18.74 15.28 14.74
CA PRO A 524 -19.31 15.89 13.54
C PRO A 524 -19.85 17.28 13.88
N LEU A 525 -19.62 18.24 12.97
CA LEU A 525 -20.04 19.62 13.14
C LEU A 525 -21.56 19.71 13.34
N LYS A 526 -22.01 20.01 14.56
CA LYS A 526 -23.44 20.10 14.90
C LYS A 526 -23.97 21.51 14.63
N LEU A 527 -24.86 21.63 13.64
CA LEU A 527 -25.61 22.86 13.39
C LEU A 527 -26.93 22.86 14.19
N ALA A 528 -27.03 23.75 15.17
CA ALA A 528 -28.27 24.06 15.86
C ALA A 528 -28.99 25.24 15.19
N ILE A 529 -30.31 25.14 15.04
CA ILE A 529 -31.14 26.21 14.46
C ILE A 529 -32.29 26.53 15.44
N ASP A 530 -32.32 27.76 15.95
CA ASP A 530 -33.39 28.28 16.78
C ASP A 530 -34.10 29.48 16.10
N ARG A 531 -35.26 29.87 16.62
CA ARG A 531 -36.03 31.02 16.16
C ARG A 531 -35.91 32.15 17.17
N ASP A 532 -35.40 33.29 16.72
CA ASP A 532 -35.49 34.54 17.48
C ASP A 532 -36.33 35.57 16.71
N GLY A 533 -37.58 35.76 17.14
CA GLY A 533 -38.51 36.67 16.50
C GLY A 533 -38.83 36.29 15.04
N GLY A 534 -38.36 37.11 14.09
CA GLY A 534 -38.55 36.92 12.65
C GLY A 534 -37.40 36.19 11.95
N ASP A 535 -36.32 35.93 12.67
CA ASP A 535 -35.05 35.43 12.13
C ASP A 535 -34.77 34.01 12.64
N LEU A 536 -33.86 33.33 11.96
CA LEU A 536 -33.26 32.06 12.38
C LEU A 536 -31.89 32.37 13.00
N VAL A 537 -31.63 31.79 14.17
CA VAL A 537 -30.32 31.81 14.82
C VAL A 537 -29.68 30.45 14.58
N LEU A 538 -28.49 30.46 13.99
CA LEU A 538 -27.70 29.28 13.64
C LEU A 538 -26.46 29.26 14.52
N GLU A 539 -26.22 28.13 15.17
CA GLU A 539 -25.10 27.94 16.09
C GLU A 539 -24.37 26.64 15.75
N TRP A 540 -23.04 26.69 15.68
CA TRP A 540 -22.19 25.51 15.50
C TRP A 540 -20.87 25.66 16.25
N GLU A 541 -20.32 24.56 16.72
CA GLU A 541 -18.99 24.57 17.34
C GLU A 541 -17.93 24.93 16.31
N SER A 542 -16.88 25.64 16.70
CA SER A 542 -15.82 26.03 15.76
C SER A 542 -14.42 25.79 16.28
N LYS A 543 -13.54 25.40 15.35
CA LYS A 543 -12.13 25.08 15.58
C LYS A 543 -11.25 26.27 15.22
N PRO A 544 -10.25 26.63 16.04
CA PRO A 544 -9.31 27.69 15.70
C PRO A 544 -8.66 27.45 14.32
N GLY A 545 -8.67 28.46 13.45
CA GLY A 545 -8.03 28.39 12.13
C GLY A 545 -8.89 27.83 11.00
N MET A 546 -10.09 27.33 11.29
CA MET A 546 -11.05 26.88 10.28
C MET A 546 -11.98 28.01 9.83
N PHE A 547 -12.50 27.86 8.61
CA PHE A 547 -13.52 28.69 8.00
C PHE A 547 -14.77 27.87 7.71
N TYR A 548 -15.90 28.57 7.59
CA TYR A 548 -17.20 27.94 7.45
C TYR A 548 -18.04 28.60 6.36
N ASN A 549 -18.72 27.79 5.56
CA ASN A 549 -19.72 28.23 4.60
C ASN A 549 -21.10 27.70 5.00
N LEU A 550 -22.11 28.57 5.04
CA LEU A 550 -23.49 28.14 5.20
C LEU A 550 -24.12 27.92 3.82
N LYS A 551 -24.55 26.69 3.56
CA LYS A 551 -25.24 26.29 2.32
C LYS A 551 -26.69 25.94 2.59
N THR A 552 -27.53 26.06 1.57
CA THR A 552 -28.97 25.89 1.70
C THR A 552 -29.61 25.25 0.47
N SER A 553 -30.66 24.47 0.69
CA SER A 553 -31.45 23.84 -0.38
C SER A 553 -32.92 23.74 0.01
N THR A 554 -33.81 23.71 -0.99
CA THR A 554 -35.22 23.32 -0.79
C THR A 554 -35.44 21.82 -1.00
N ASP A 555 -34.44 21.11 -1.49
CA ASP A 555 -34.49 19.69 -1.80
C ASP A 555 -33.45 18.95 -0.95
N LEU A 556 -33.93 18.17 0.02
CA LEU A 556 -33.07 17.37 0.90
C LEU A 556 -32.45 16.18 0.16
N ALA A 557 -33.03 15.76 -0.97
CA ALA A 557 -32.51 14.66 -1.77
C ALA A 557 -31.44 15.12 -2.79
N ALA A 558 -31.27 16.44 -2.97
CA ALA A 558 -30.18 16.97 -3.77
C ALA A 558 -28.86 16.80 -3.02
N ASP A 559 -27.81 16.39 -3.74
CA ASP A 559 -26.45 16.28 -3.22
C ASP A 559 -26.09 17.54 -2.39
N PRO A 560 -25.82 17.39 -1.08
CA PRO A 560 -25.38 18.46 -0.22
C PRO A 560 -24.24 19.29 -0.82
N ALA A 561 -23.24 18.69 -1.45
CA ALA A 561 -22.09 19.36 -2.07
C ALA A 561 -22.51 20.53 -2.97
N THR A 562 -23.59 20.30 -3.74
CA THR A 562 -24.16 21.22 -4.73
C THR A 562 -25.11 22.27 -4.16
N TRP A 563 -25.41 22.24 -2.86
CA TRP A 563 -26.34 23.21 -2.24
C TRP A 563 -25.82 24.65 -2.39
N ASP A 564 -26.74 25.54 -2.72
CA ASP A 564 -26.43 26.95 -2.97
C ASP A 564 -25.89 27.62 -1.69
N PRO A 565 -24.89 28.50 -1.79
CA PRO A 565 -24.47 29.30 -0.66
C PRO A 565 -25.61 30.21 -0.20
N VAL A 566 -25.72 30.45 1.10
CA VAL A 566 -26.66 31.44 1.64
C VAL A 566 -26.15 32.84 1.27
N GLU A 567 -26.77 33.46 0.26
CA GLU A 567 -26.42 34.81 -0.22
C GLU A 567 -26.88 35.92 0.75
N VAL A 568 -26.27 35.95 1.93
CA VAL A 568 -26.42 37.02 2.93
C VAL A 568 -25.02 37.53 3.29
N ASP A 569 -24.86 38.85 3.37
CA ASP A 569 -23.58 39.48 3.74
C ASP A 569 -23.04 38.89 5.06
N GLY A 570 -21.82 38.34 5.02
CA GLY A 570 -21.12 37.79 6.18
C GLY A 570 -21.43 36.32 6.51
N VAL A 571 -22.01 35.56 5.56
CA VAL A 571 -22.39 34.14 5.73
C VAL A 571 -21.59 33.21 4.80
N PHE A 572 -20.48 33.72 4.26
CA PHE A 572 -19.52 33.03 3.40
C PHE A 572 -18.10 33.37 3.88
N ASP A 573 -17.16 32.42 3.82
CA ASP A 573 -15.83 32.53 4.44
C ASP A 573 -15.93 32.98 5.91
N ILE A 574 -16.82 32.35 6.69
CA ILE A 574 -17.04 32.73 8.08
C ILE A 574 -15.84 32.25 8.91
N PRO A 575 -15.04 33.14 9.52
CA PRO A 575 -13.91 32.72 10.33
C PRO A 575 -14.41 32.02 11.60
N SER A 576 -13.60 31.09 12.12
CA SER A 576 -13.85 30.49 13.43
C SER A 576 -13.92 31.56 14.54
N THR A 577 -14.94 31.44 15.40
CA THR A 577 -15.05 32.12 16.68
C THR A 577 -15.17 31.10 17.80
N PRO A 578 -14.07 30.41 18.17
CA PRO A 578 -14.12 29.33 19.14
C PRO A 578 -14.65 29.81 20.50
N SER A 579 -15.46 29.02 21.21
CA SER A 579 -15.85 27.64 20.91
C SER A 579 -17.13 27.49 20.07
N LEU A 580 -17.80 28.59 19.69
CA LEU A 580 -19.11 28.56 19.03
C LEU A 580 -19.27 29.73 18.05
N ASN A 581 -19.56 29.43 16.79
CA ASN A 581 -20.02 30.40 15.80
C ASN A 581 -21.53 30.60 15.95
N VAL A 582 -21.98 31.85 15.91
CA VAL A 582 -23.39 32.24 15.99
C VAL A 582 -23.71 33.20 14.86
N HIS A 583 -24.67 32.85 14.01
CA HIS A 583 -25.16 33.69 12.92
C HIS A 583 -26.68 33.85 12.98
N SER A 584 -27.18 34.99 12.50
CA SER A 584 -28.61 35.23 12.37
C SER A 584 -28.95 35.57 10.92
N ILE A 585 -29.91 34.84 10.36
CA ILE A 585 -30.42 35.08 9.00
C ILE A 585 -31.94 35.27 9.04
N ALA A 586 -32.47 36.06 8.10
CA ALA A 586 -33.91 36.20 7.97
C ALA A 586 -34.56 34.86 7.64
N ARG A 587 -35.71 34.56 8.26
CA ARG A 587 -36.42 33.33 7.95
C ARG A 587 -36.87 33.33 6.47
N PRO A 588 -36.58 32.27 5.69
CA PRO A 588 -37.00 32.18 4.30
C PRO A 588 -38.52 32.18 4.18
N ALA A 589 -39.03 32.69 3.05
CA ALA A 589 -40.46 32.74 2.76
C ALA A 589 -41.05 31.36 2.43
N ASP A 590 -40.21 30.40 2.08
CA ASP A 590 -40.57 29.04 1.74
C ASP A 590 -41.12 28.30 2.96
N PRO A 591 -42.05 27.34 2.75
CA PRO A 591 -42.60 26.54 3.83
C PRO A 591 -41.55 25.66 4.52
N GLU A 592 -40.51 25.26 3.78
CA GLU A 592 -39.45 24.36 4.21
C GLU A 592 -38.12 24.76 3.55
N ARG A 593 -37.03 24.67 4.31
CA ARG A 593 -35.67 25.00 3.87
C ARG A 593 -34.65 24.23 4.70
N TYR A 594 -33.66 23.66 4.05
CA TYR A 594 -32.57 22.93 4.68
C TYR A 594 -31.29 23.77 4.69
N TYR A 595 -30.46 23.57 5.70
CA TYR A 595 -29.19 24.25 5.87
C TYR A 595 -28.12 23.25 6.27
N ARG A 596 -26.90 23.47 5.80
CA ARG A 596 -25.71 22.78 6.27
C ARG A 596 -24.57 23.77 6.45
N VAL A 597 -23.67 23.46 7.36
CA VAL A 597 -22.40 24.19 7.52
C VAL A 597 -21.30 23.31 6.97
N GLU A 598 -20.49 23.87 6.09
CA GLU A 598 -19.30 23.26 5.51
C GLU A 598 -18.08 23.86 6.22
N GLU A 599 -17.30 23.02 6.90
CA GLU A 599 -16.01 23.38 7.52
C GLU A 599 -14.89 23.15 6.51
N TYR A 600 -13.98 24.11 6.36
CA TYR A 600 -12.80 23.96 5.51
C TYR A 600 -11.64 24.81 6.05
N ALA A 601 -10.42 24.39 5.72
CA ALA A 601 -9.25 25.24 5.85
C ALA A 601 -9.08 26.02 4.54
N LEU A 602 -8.81 27.32 4.62
CA LEU A 602 -8.36 28.05 3.44
C LEU A 602 -6.97 27.51 3.04
N PRO A 603 -6.71 27.34 1.73
CA PRO A 603 -5.41 26.85 1.28
C PRO A 603 -4.28 27.77 1.75
N PRO A 604 -3.10 27.21 2.09
CA PRO A 604 -1.95 28.01 2.50
C PRO A 604 -1.61 29.07 1.46
N VAL A 605 -1.29 30.27 1.92
CA VAL A 605 -0.88 31.38 1.04
C VAL A 605 0.63 31.26 0.82
N SER A 606 1.06 31.21 -0.45
CA SER A 606 2.49 31.30 -0.79
C SER A 606 3.00 32.71 -0.47
N LEU A 607 3.87 32.78 0.54
CA LEU A 607 4.57 34.00 0.94
C LEU A 607 5.79 34.25 0.04
N PHE A 608 6.44 33.17 -0.38
CA PHE A 608 7.63 33.19 -1.22
C PHE A 608 7.60 31.98 -2.16
N PHE A 609 8.03 32.17 -3.40
CA PHE A 609 8.26 31.12 -4.38
C PHE A 609 9.36 31.55 -5.35
N GLU A 610 10.28 30.64 -5.65
CA GLU A 610 11.35 30.83 -6.63
C GLU A 610 11.62 29.52 -7.38
N ASP A 611 11.52 29.57 -8.70
CA ASP A 611 11.80 28.48 -9.66
C ASP A 611 13.16 28.63 -10.35
N PHE A 612 13.91 29.68 -10.01
CA PHE A 612 15.23 30.00 -10.55
C PHE A 612 15.30 30.20 -12.07
N ASP A 613 14.19 30.32 -12.80
CA ASP A 613 14.22 30.52 -14.26
C ASP A 613 14.15 31.99 -14.69
N GLY A 614 13.80 32.87 -13.76
CA GLY A 614 13.75 34.31 -13.96
C GLY A 614 15.05 35.04 -13.63
N GLY A 615 14.96 36.06 -12.78
CA GLY A 615 16.11 36.54 -12.01
C GLY A 615 16.04 35.91 -10.62
N ASP A 616 17.14 35.93 -9.88
CA ASP A 616 17.23 35.47 -8.49
C ASP A 616 17.45 36.66 -7.52
N PRO A 617 16.58 37.68 -7.53
CA PRO A 617 16.83 38.93 -6.83
C PRO A 617 16.91 38.72 -5.31
N GLY A 618 18.08 38.99 -4.74
CA GLY A 618 18.31 38.93 -3.29
C GLY A 618 18.83 37.58 -2.79
N TRP A 619 18.90 36.57 -3.64
CA TRP A 619 19.67 35.36 -3.35
C TRP A 619 21.16 35.71 -3.25
N THR A 620 21.83 35.08 -2.30
CA THR A 620 23.26 35.32 -2.08
C THR A 620 23.98 34.02 -1.78
N THR A 621 25.21 33.91 -2.27
CA THR A 621 26.10 32.77 -1.98
C THR A 621 27.38 33.25 -1.32
N GLY A 622 28.04 32.35 -0.59
CA GLY A 622 29.30 32.67 0.04
C GLY A 622 29.97 31.47 0.66
N PHE A 623 31.07 31.74 1.37
CA PHE A 623 31.97 30.74 1.91
C PHE A 623 32.27 31.07 3.37
N ASP A 624 32.52 30.06 4.18
CA ASP A 624 33.12 30.26 5.49
C ASP A 624 34.53 30.85 5.34
N LEU A 625 34.98 31.64 6.33
CA LEU A 625 36.31 32.26 6.29
C LEU A 625 37.45 31.25 6.37
N ALA A 626 37.19 30.06 6.92
CA ALA A 626 38.13 28.96 6.98
C ALA A 626 38.27 28.21 5.65
N ASP A 627 37.29 28.33 4.75
CA ASP A 627 37.37 27.78 3.39
C ASP A 627 38.26 28.69 2.52
N ALA A 628 39.55 28.42 2.58
CA ALA A 628 40.58 29.16 1.86
C ALA A 628 40.64 28.80 0.37
N GLN A 629 40.19 27.60 0.01
CA GLN A 629 40.34 27.05 -1.34
C GLN A 629 39.14 27.38 -2.24
N LYS A 630 37.94 27.40 -1.66
CA LYS A 630 36.67 27.73 -2.33
C LYS A 630 36.43 26.85 -3.56
N LEU A 631 36.66 25.55 -3.39
CA LEU A 631 36.55 24.57 -4.47
C LEU A 631 35.10 24.24 -4.82
N THR A 632 34.15 24.49 -3.90
CA THR A 632 32.71 24.32 -4.13
C THR A 632 31.96 25.63 -3.97
N ALA A 633 31.32 26.10 -5.03
CA ALA A 633 30.45 27.27 -5.01
C ALA A 633 29.00 26.86 -5.26
N TRP A 634 28.06 27.51 -4.57
CA TRP A 634 26.67 27.49 -5.00
C TRP A 634 26.52 28.35 -6.26
N GLU A 635 26.04 27.73 -7.33
CA GLU A 635 25.89 28.33 -8.64
C GLU A 635 24.47 28.11 -9.15
N ARG A 636 23.97 29.07 -9.94
CA ARG A 636 22.68 28.99 -10.60
C ARG A 636 22.88 28.69 -12.08
N GLY A 637 22.11 27.75 -12.62
CA GLY A 637 22.22 27.36 -14.02
C GLY A 637 21.51 26.06 -14.37
N ASP A 638 21.65 25.68 -15.63
CA ASP A 638 21.15 24.41 -16.17
C ASP A 638 22.06 23.25 -15.73
N PRO A 639 21.55 22.25 -15.00
CA PRO A 639 22.37 21.11 -14.59
C PRO A 639 22.63 20.13 -15.75
N ALA A 640 21.93 20.27 -16.89
CA ALA A 640 22.08 19.38 -18.03
C ALA A 640 23.51 19.39 -18.58
N GLY A 641 24.15 18.22 -18.57
CA GLY A 641 25.54 18.06 -19.00
C GLY A 641 26.58 18.46 -17.94
N GLY A 642 26.17 18.60 -16.68
CA GLY A 642 27.04 18.76 -15.53
C GLY A 642 27.69 17.46 -15.06
N ALA A 643 27.87 17.34 -13.73
CA ALA A 643 28.43 16.15 -13.10
C ALA A 643 27.70 14.88 -13.52
N ALA A 644 28.42 13.76 -13.67
CA ALA A 644 27.88 12.53 -14.24
C ALA A 644 26.73 11.91 -13.42
N THR A 645 26.72 12.19 -12.11
CA THR A 645 25.73 11.71 -11.13
C THR A 645 24.77 12.82 -10.69
N GLY A 646 24.86 14.01 -11.29
CA GLY A 646 23.94 15.11 -11.05
C GLY A 646 22.65 15.01 -11.87
N PRO A 647 21.67 15.88 -11.59
CA PRO A 647 20.39 15.86 -12.27
C PRO A 647 20.56 16.14 -13.77
N SER A 648 19.89 15.35 -14.61
CA SER A 648 19.96 15.50 -16.07
C SER A 648 19.23 16.75 -16.61
N ALA A 649 18.36 17.34 -15.78
CA ALA A 649 17.65 18.59 -16.01
C ALA A 649 17.23 19.21 -14.65
N ALA A 650 16.95 20.51 -14.63
CA ALA A 650 16.31 21.16 -13.48
C ALA A 650 14.94 20.53 -13.19
N ARG A 651 14.43 20.65 -11.96
CA ARG A 651 13.13 20.08 -11.58
C ARG A 651 12.02 20.75 -12.36
N SER A 652 12.10 22.07 -12.46
CA SER A 652 11.18 22.89 -13.25
C SER A 652 11.99 23.83 -14.17
N GLY A 653 11.38 24.12 -15.32
CA GLY A 653 11.98 24.83 -16.45
C GLY A 653 13.45 24.50 -16.75
N THR A 654 14.39 25.46 -16.60
CA THR A 654 15.77 25.32 -17.11
C THR A 654 16.86 25.42 -16.05
N ASN A 655 16.69 26.20 -14.99
CA ASN A 655 17.76 26.49 -14.05
C ASN A 655 17.40 26.04 -12.64
N CYS A 656 18.41 25.59 -11.90
CA CYS A 656 18.33 25.35 -10.46
C CYS A 656 19.54 25.99 -9.78
N TYR A 657 19.64 25.86 -8.46
CA TYR A 657 20.90 26.09 -7.73
C TYR A 657 21.57 24.74 -7.43
N GLY A 658 22.90 24.66 -7.60
CA GLY A 658 23.68 23.47 -7.31
C GLY A 658 25.07 23.79 -6.79
N THR A 659 25.66 22.86 -6.04
CA THR A 659 27.08 22.92 -5.65
C THR A 659 27.95 22.55 -6.84
N ASN A 660 28.56 23.56 -7.49
CA ASN A 660 29.31 23.47 -8.75
C ASN A 660 28.47 22.99 -9.95
N ILE A 661 27.57 23.84 -10.47
CA ILE A 661 26.84 23.48 -11.69
C ILE A 661 27.83 23.26 -12.84
N GLY A 662 27.93 22.02 -13.31
CA GLY A 662 28.85 21.63 -14.37
C GLY A 662 29.98 20.67 -13.98
N SER A 663 30.20 20.42 -12.68
CA SER A 663 31.25 19.52 -12.19
C SER A 663 30.99 19.05 -10.76
N ASP A 664 31.72 18.05 -10.30
CA ASP A 664 31.63 17.57 -8.92
C ASP A 664 32.04 18.66 -7.89
N TYR A 665 31.58 18.52 -6.65
CA TYR A 665 32.05 19.37 -5.55
C TYR A 665 33.52 19.06 -5.21
N GLY A 666 34.20 20.02 -4.59
CA GLY A 666 35.59 19.85 -4.13
C GLY A 666 35.70 19.59 -2.63
N ALA A 667 36.79 18.96 -2.21
CA ALA A 667 37.12 18.71 -0.80
C ALA A 667 37.35 20.01 0.02
N GLU A 668 37.32 19.88 1.34
CA GLU A 668 37.49 20.93 2.35
C GLU A 668 36.58 22.16 2.15
N SER A 669 35.39 21.96 1.55
CA SER A 669 34.48 23.06 1.24
C SER A 669 33.60 23.40 2.43
N ASN A 670 33.30 24.69 2.59
CA ASN A 670 32.27 25.16 3.51
C ASN A 670 31.62 26.39 2.90
N THR A 671 30.49 26.14 2.23
CA THR A 671 29.82 27.10 1.34
C THR A 671 28.35 27.17 1.67
N TRP A 672 27.73 28.32 1.41
CA TRP A 672 26.33 28.56 1.73
C TRP A 672 25.60 29.30 0.62
N LEU A 673 24.30 29.02 0.53
CA LEU A 673 23.31 29.71 -0.29
C LEU A 673 22.21 30.24 0.65
N ARG A 674 21.84 31.51 0.47
CA ARG A 674 20.81 32.18 1.27
C ARG A 674 19.73 32.77 0.40
N THR A 675 18.51 32.56 0.86
CA THR A 675 17.30 33.20 0.33
C THR A 675 17.31 34.72 0.55
N PRO A 676 16.46 35.48 -0.17
CA PRO A 676 16.09 36.83 0.21
C PRO A 676 15.41 36.88 1.59
N VAL A 677 15.29 38.09 2.15
CA VAL A 677 14.56 38.30 3.42
C VAL A 677 13.07 38.00 3.24
N MET A 678 12.53 37.15 4.12
CA MET A 678 11.11 36.81 4.18
C MET A 678 10.48 37.37 5.46
N ASP A 679 9.34 38.02 5.34
CA ASP A 679 8.63 38.67 6.45
C ASP A 679 7.60 37.71 7.08
N LEU A 680 7.94 37.13 8.23
CA LEU A 680 7.05 36.29 9.04
C LEU A 680 6.46 37.04 10.25
N THR A 681 6.49 38.37 10.25
CA THR A 681 6.04 39.16 11.41
C THR A 681 4.56 38.99 11.74
N ALA A 682 3.74 38.70 10.73
CA ALA A 682 2.30 38.47 10.87
C ALA A 682 1.90 36.98 10.79
N ALA A 683 2.85 36.07 10.58
CA ALA A 683 2.58 34.65 10.37
C ALA A 683 2.29 33.94 11.70
N THR A 684 1.20 33.15 11.74
CA THR A 684 0.83 32.28 12.86
C THR A 684 1.45 30.88 12.76
N GLY A 685 1.89 30.52 11.56
CA GLY A 685 2.67 29.34 11.21
C GLY A 685 3.34 29.59 9.85
N ALA A 686 4.31 28.77 9.48
CA ALA A 686 4.92 28.84 8.15
C ALA A 686 5.56 27.49 7.82
N THR A 687 5.49 27.08 6.56
CA THR A 687 6.06 25.83 6.06
C THR A 687 7.00 26.18 4.91
N VAL A 688 8.20 25.59 4.90
CA VAL A 688 9.12 25.67 3.76
C VAL A 688 9.04 24.36 2.98
N SER A 689 9.00 24.45 1.66
CA SER A 689 9.16 23.31 0.76
C SER A 689 10.08 23.65 -0.40
N PHE A 690 10.77 22.65 -0.94
CA PHE A 690 11.60 22.76 -2.15
C PHE A 690 11.86 21.36 -2.73
N HIS A 691 12.25 21.29 -3.99
CA HIS A 691 12.77 20.05 -4.57
C HIS A 691 14.29 20.01 -4.43
N GLN A 692 14.83 18.83 -4.19
CA GLN A 692 16.27 18.61 -4.07
C GLN A 692 16.72 17.38 -4.85
N TRP A 693 17.96 17.44 -5.32
CA TRP A 693 18.72 16.29 -5.79
C TRP A 693 19.99 16.21 -4.95
N VAL A 694 20.25 15.05 -4.35
CA VAL A 694 21.34 14.86 -3.39
C VAL A 694 22.25 13.76 -3.90
N ASP A 695 23.54 14.05 -3.93
CA ASP A 695 24.61 13.10 -4.23
C ASP A 695 25.85 13.55 -3.46
N ILE A 696 25.85 13.20 -2.18
CA ILE A 696 26.80 13.66 -1.17
C ILE A 696 27.34 12.43 -0.44
N ASP A 697 28.66 12.27 -0.46
CA ASP A 697 29.30 11.13 0.18
C ASP A 697 29.18 11.19 1.72
N GLU A 698 28.53 10.17 2.30
CA GLU A 698 28.31 10.10 3.73
C GLU A 698 29.42 9.37 4.51
N PHE A 699 30.42 8.80 3.84
CA PHE A 699 31.45 7.98 4.49
C PHE A 699 32.23 8.79 5.53
N GLU A 700 32.11 8.38 6.79
CA GLU A 700 32.76 9.08 7.91
C GLU A 700 34.20 8.59 8.09
N ASP A 701 35.16 9.48 7.84
CA ASP A 701 36.55 9.27 8.20
C ASP A 701 36.74 8.99 9.69
N ALA A 702 37.82 8.29 10.05
CA ALA A 702 38.16 7.91 11.43
C ALA A 702 38.38 9.10 12.42
N GLY A 703 38.14 10.34 11.99
CA GLY A 703 38.15 11.58 12.77
C GLY A 703 36.80 12.33 12.89
N GLY A 704 35.73 11.94 12.16
CA GLY A 704 34.44 12.66 12.02
C GLY A 704 34.58 13.99 11.25
N VAL A 705 33.67 14.48 10.41
CA VAL A 705 32.25 14.23 10.08
C VAL A 705 32.20 14.29 8.55
N GLY A 706 31.62 13.29 7.87
CA GLY A 706 31.59 13.22 6.40
C GLY A 706 30.86 14.38 5.71
N ASP A 707 30.86 14.36 4.38
CA ASP A 707 30.24 15.39 3.56
C ASP A 707 28.75 15.48 3.85
N ARG A 708 28.21 16.69 3.87
CA ARG A 708 26.79 16.91 4.17
C ARG A 708 26.30 18.29 3.77
N GLY A 709 25.03 18.34 3.40
CA GLY A 709 24.20 19.53 3.45
C GLY A 709 23.58 19.75 4.83
N SER A 710 23.16 20.98 5.11
CA SER A 710 22.24 21.31 6.21
C SER A 710 21.40 22.53 5.85
N LEU A 711 20.16 22.58 6.33
CA LEU A 711 19.23 23.68 6.15
C LEU A 711 18.95 24.35 7.50
N ARG A 712 19.05 25.68 7.54
CA ARG A 712 18.86 26.47 8.76
C ARG A 712 18.02 27.70 8.49
N VAL A 713 17.39 28.20 9.55
CA VAL A 713 16.69 29.49 9.54
C VAL A 713 17.44 30.49 10.41
N LEU A 714 17.72 31.65 9.85
CA LEU A 714 18.48 32.74 10.47
C LEU A 714 17.59 33.97 10.67
N ALA A 715 17.90 34.77 11.68
CA ALA A 715 17.34 36.12 11.81
C ALA A 715 17.88 37.02 10.68
N ALA A 716 17.01 37.72 9.96
CA ALA A 716 17.42 38.47 8.77
C ALA A 716 18.39 39.63 9.06
N ASP A 717 18.32 40.24 10.25
CA ASP A 717 19.09 41.42 10.62
C ASP A 717 20.51 41.11 11.13
N THR A 718 20.66 40.00 11.88
CA THR A 718 21.93 39.60 12.51
C THR A 718 22.57 38.38 11.86
N LEU A 719 21.82 37.62 11.05
CA LEU A 719 22.19 36.30 10.52
C LEU A 719 22.54 35.30 11.63
N THR A 720 21.98 35.47 12.83
CA THR A 720 22.11 34.48 13.91
C THR A 720 21.17 33.32 13.65
N GLU A 721 21.67 32.10 13.83
CA GLU A 721 20.88 30.87 13.75
C GLU A 721 19.74 30.88 14.77
N LEU A 722 18.51 30.75 14.26
CA LEU A 722 17.29 30.63 15.06
C LEU A 722 16.94 29.16 15.29
N ALA A 723 17.16 28.33 14.27
CA ALA A 723 17.03 26.88 14.33
C ALA A 723 17.73 26.20 13.14
N VAL A 724 18.06 24.92 13.34
CA VAL A 724 18.44 23.99 12.28
C VAL A 724 17.18 23.22 11.88
N LEU A 725 16.80 23.30 10.61
CA LEU A 725 15.63 22.61 10.06
C LEU A 725 16.00 21.20 9.60
N GLU A 726 17.14 21.09 8.90
CA GLU A 726 17.77 19.82 8.56
C GLU A 726 19.24 19.89 8.94
N ALA A 727 19.69 18.96 9.79
CA ALA A 727 21.05 18.95 10.29
C ALA A 727 22.01 18.17 9.38
N ARG A 728 21.47 17.24 8.57
CA ARG A 728 22.27 16.32 7.76
C ARG A 728 21.51 15.88 6.50
N VAL A 729 21.82 16.52 5.39
CA VAL A 729 21.46 16.06 4.04
C VAL A 729 22.65 15.30 3.47
N VAL A 730 22.47 14.01 3.17
CA VAL A 730 23.50 13.10 2.65
C VAL A 730 22.87 12.04 1.74
N GLY A 731 23.70 11.25 1.07
CA GLY A 731 23.25 10.10 0.29
C GLY A 731 23.12 10.41 -1.20
N PHE A 732 22.41 9.55 -1.91
CA PHE A 732 22.26 9.59 -3.35
C PHE A 732 20.78 9.44 -3.75
N ALA A 733 20.28 10.40 -4.53
CA ALA A 733 18.93 10.43 -5.07
C ALA A 733 18.95 10.06 -6.57
N ASN A 734 17.98 9.26 -7.00
CA ASN A 734 17.79 8.89 -8.41
C ASN A 734 16.84 9.82 -9.17
N ASP A 735 16.10 10.66 -8.44
CA ASP A 735 15.20 11.67 -8.98
C ASP A 735 15.13 12.89 -8.04
N TRP A 736 14.51 13.97 -8.50
CA TRP A 736 14.22 15.14 -7.67
C TRP A 736 13.18 14.80 -6.60
N GLU A 737 13.55 14.97 -5.33
CA GLU A 737 12.69 14.72 -4.18
C GLU A 737 12.15 16.02 -3.60
N GLN A 738 10.88 16.03 -3.20
CA GLN A 738 10.32 17.17 -2.47
C GLN A 738 10.65 17.07 -0.98
N TYR A 739 11.29 18.10 -0.44
CA TYR A 739 11.49 18.30 0.99
C TYR A 739 10.48 19.33 1.51
N SER A 740 9.87 19.06 2.67
CA SER A 740 8.91 19.96 3.32
C SER A 740 9.05 19.91 4.84
N VAL A 741 9.08 21.07 5.50
CA VAL A 741 9.17 21.17 6.96
C VAL A 741 8.54 22.45 7.49
N ASP A 742 7.91 22.38 8.66
CA ASP A 742 7.40 23.55 9.36
C ASP A 742 8.52 24.38 9.99
N LEU A 743 8.41 25.70 9.85
CA LEU A 743 9.29 26.62 10.54
C LEU A 743 8.96 26.64 12.04
N PRO A 744 9.98 26.55 12.92
CA PRO A 744 9.76 26.52 14.35
C PRO A 744 9.24 27.87 14.85
N ALA A 745 8.56 27.86 15.99
CA ALA A 745 8.04 29.08 16.62
C ALA A 745 9.11 30.17 16.87
N THR A 746 10.40 29.81 16.92
CA THR A 746 11.50 30.77 17.02
C THR A 746 11.73 31.58 15.76
N ALA A 747 11.23 31.15 14.59
CA ALA A 747 11.30 31.86 13.32
C ALA A 747 10.11 32.82 13.10
N LEU A 748 8.97 32.57 13.78
CA LEU A 748 7.75 33.37 13.62
C LEU A 748 7.86 34.74 14.31
N GLY A 749 7.10 35.73 13.82
CA GLY A 749 7.03 37.07 14.42
C GLY A 749 8.23 37.98 14.10
N GLN A 750 9.08 37.59 13.15
CA GLN A 750 10.25 38.36 12.70
C GLN A 750 10.58 38.11 11.22
N GLU A 751 11.49 38.91 10.67
CA GLU A 751 12.04 38.68 9.33
C GLU A 751 13.14 37.61 9.39
N VAL A 752 13.12 36.66 8.45
CA VAL A 752 14.04 35.51 8.43
C VAL A 752 14.70 35.33 7.06
N VAL A 753 15.77 34.54 7.06
CA VAL A 753 16.48 34.04 5.87
C VAL A 753 16.73 32.55 6.06
N LEU A 754 16.45 31.75 5.04
CA LEU A 754 16.90 30.36 4.96
C LEU A 754 18.33 30.29 4.44
N GLU A 755 19.13 29.43 5.06
CA GLU A 755 20.52 29.15 4.69
C GLU A 755 20.70 27.65 4.43
N PHE A 756 21.07 27.33 3.19
CA PHE A 756 21.52 26.02 2.76
C PHE A 756 23.05 26.01 2.86
N VAL A 757 23.60 25.09 3.65
CA VAL A 757 25.05 24.98 3.88
C VAL A 757 25.52 23.64 3.36
N PHE A 758 26.59 23.63 2.57
CA PHE A 758 27.28 22.42 2.14
C PHE A 758 28.69 22.41 2.73
N VAL A 759 29.05 21.28 3.34
CA VAL A 759 30.38 21.06 3.93
C VAL A 759 30.94 19.75 3.38
N SER A 760 32.18 19.80 2.90
CA SER A 760 32.95 18.61 2.57
C SER A 760 34.23 18.49 3.40
N ASP A 761 34.66 17.26 3.62
CA ASP A 761 35.85 16.92 4.38
C ASP A 761 37.11 16.90 3.47
N PRO A 762 38.32 16.65 4.00
CA PRO A 762 39.54 16.71 3.22
C PRO A 762 39.80 15.47 2.35
N ASP A 763 38.94 14.45 2.37
CA ASP A 763 39.10 13.31 1.51
C ASP A 763 38.69 13.67 0.06
N GLU A 764 39.60 13.39 -0.87
CA GLU A 764 39.36 13.58 -2.30
C GLU A 764 39.08 12.22 -2.98
N SER A 765 38.92 11.14 -2.20
CA SER A 765 38.76 9.79 -2.73
C SER A 765 37.41 9.58 -3.41
N VAL A 766 36.39 10.31 -2.97
CA VAL A 766 35.03 10.34 -3.54
C VAL A 766 34.58 11.79 -3.59
N ILE A 767 34.37 12.31 -4.79
CA ILE A 767 33.73 13.60 -5.03
C ILE A 767 32.57 13.35 -5.98
N ALA A 768 31.43 13.96 -5.66
CA ALA A 768 30.15 13.67 -6.26
C ALA A 768 29.48 14.96 -6.75
N SER A 769 28.31 14.84 -7.37
CA SER A 769 27.63 16.01 -7.96
C SER A 769 27.11 17.00 -6.93
N GLY A 770 26.92 16.56 -5.68
CA GLY A 770 26.64 17.40 -4.52
C GLY A 770 25.16 17.64 -4.28
N TRP A 771 24.79 18.87 -3.95
CA TRP A 771 23.43 19.23 -3.58
C TRP A 771 22.84 20.24 -4.56
N TYR A 772 21.69 19.89 -5.15
CA TYR A 772 20.90 20.77 -6.01
C TYR A 772 19.55 21.04 -5.37
N ILE A 773 19.05 22.26 -5.54
CA ILE A 773 17.74 22.69 -5.07
C ILE A 773 16.98 23.47 -6.13
N ASP A 774 15.67 23.30 -6.14
CA ASP A 774 14.75 23.94 -7.09
C ASP A 774 13.35 24.15 -6.46
N ASP A 775 12.51 24.98 -7.07
CA ASP A 775 11.12 25.28 -6.65
C ASP A 775 10.99 25.63 -5.15
N VAL A 776 11.80 26.56 -4.65
CA VAL A 776 11.82 26.92 -3.22
C VAL A 776 10.60 27.76 -2.87
N GLN A 777 9.77 27.25 -1.97
CA GLN A 777 8.52 27.86 -1.53
C GLN A 777 8.48 28.05 -0.01
N VAL A 778 7.89 29.15 0.44
CA VAL A 778 7.41 29.30 1.82
C VAL A 778 5.94 29.65 1.78
N THR A 779 5.13 28.88 2.50
CA THR A 779 3.71 29.11 2.67
C THR A 779 3.40 29.47 4.11
N ILE A 780 2.32 30.23 4.31
CA ILE A 780 1.76 30.52 5.62
C ILE A 780 0.30 30.07 5.64
N PRO A 781 -0.25 29.71 6.81
CA PRO A 781 -1.68 29.53 6.97
C PRO A 781 -2.42 30.74 6.44
N ALA A 782 -3.59 30.52 5.84
CA ALA A 782 -4.44 31.60 5.42
C ALA A 782 -4.76 32.55 6.60
N PRO A 783 -4.82 33.88 6.34
CA PRO A 783 -4.92 34.90 7.37
C PRO A 783 -6.22 34.89 8.19
#